data_AF-A0A3M7N8F3-F1
#
_entry.id   AF-A0A3M7N8F3-F1
#
_cell.length_a   1.000
_cell.length_b   1.000
_cell.length_c   1.000
_cell.angle_alpha   90.00
_cell.angle_beta   90.00
_cell.angle_gamma   90.00
#
_symmetry.space_group_name_H-M   'P 1'
#
loop_
_entity.id
_entity.type
_entity.pdbx_description
1 polymer ?
#
loop_
_entity_poly.entity_id
_entity_poly.type
_entity_poly.pdbx_seq_one_letter_code
_entity_poly.pdbx_strand_id
1 'polypeptide(L)'
;MAEQKYYIKDAINKPAVHHKSYQALWETKWQPLAALGIYPFMFSNVNDFEPVVQEIVKVAGLKEPYNWDELAQKFFPKAEELAKIAAEAEEAGEKDKASQYYLRSSALYRIARFPAPRSDKQRYAWTAGKKVFYKGAALLEHPIKEVLIPHRHRIDGEGDVVPVNFLIPADASASYPCPLLLIFTGLDGYRTELAVWQEGFRQKGVATMIAEIPGTGDSPALVKDPTSPDRQWASVLDWIGEHKAIDASKVIVWGFSTGGYYALRVAHTEKDRLLGTISLGGGAHHMFDREWLEHVNQLEYPFDLADTLAYKWGFSDLESFIKAAPQYSLLNDGTLDKPSTQVLLVNGADDEVFPIDDLFVALENGQPKTARVIKGRKHMGEPESFGIILEYIYRLLGIEGNTRLLILSDTHGANVSSKNIPEQRADVALHCGDLTDGSKLEEFRLTLELLKAIDAPLKLVIAGNHDFTMDVAAFEAKVAEAIPPLDPELVAPEYGTLGQARQLFEDAKDTGIVFLDQGSHSFKLENGAMLTVYASPYTPALGAWGFQYHPNKGHQFDIQQGTNIVMTHGSPRGIMDMTYARERAGCPDLFTAVAQARPQIHCFGHIHEGWGAKLVTWKSSGTSQPSHFTSIDNNHSPVIGKLAALRQSPLDSEEMAEEKRMKLEQLSRTQCAVTSHCGQDEYPLEADKQTLFVNAAMESGEDFVQRPWLIDIDLPIANGIPEQVGERGRET
;
A
#
# COMPACT_ATOMS: atom_id res chain seq x y z
N MET A 1 35.39 -4.18 25.93
CA MET A 1 35.76 -3.55 24.65
C MET A 1 34.48 -3.42 23.85
N ALA A 2 34.18 -2.24 23.32
CA ALA A 2 32.96 -1.92 22.56
C ALA A 2 32.58 -2.99 21.55
N GLU A 3 33.59 -3.56 20.89
CA GLU A 3 33.54 -4.61 19.88
C GLU A 3 32.79 -5.88 20.31
N GLN A 4 32.66 -6.12 21.62
CA GLN A 4 31.95 -7.28 22.16
C GLN A 4 30.60 -6.93 22.79
N LYS A 5 30.33 -5.63 22.98
CA LYS A 5 29.11 -5.15 23.66
C LYS A 5 27.95 -4.96 22.69
N TYR A 6 28.22 -4.35 21.54
CA TYR A 6 27.18 -3.96 20.58
C TYR A 6 27.03 -4.96 19.43
N TYR A 7 25.81 -5.09 18.90
CA TYR A 7 25.50 -6.02 17.81
C TYR A 7 26.37 -5.81 16.57
N ILE A 8 26.74 -4.56 16.27
CA ILE A 8 27.57 -4.18 15.11
C ILE A 8 29.07 -4.54 15.28
N LYS A 9 29.49 -5.00 16.46
CA LYS A 9 30.85 -5.47 16.77
C LYS A 9 31.92 -4.44 16.36
N ASP A 10 32.96 -4.87 15.65
CA ASP A 10 34.07 -4.05 15.17
C ASP A 10 33.66 -2.89 14.26
N ALA A 11 32.43 -2.85 13.75
CA ALA A 11 31.96 -1.74 12.92
C ALA A 11 31.95 -0.41 13.68
N ILE A 12 31.77 -0.43 15.01
CA ILE A 12 31.83 0.77 15.86
C ILE A 12 33.20 1.49 15.81
N ASN A 13 34.25 0.78 15.38
CA ASN A 13 35.60 1.31 15.27
C ASN A 13 36.01 1.64 13.82
N LYS A 14 35.07 1.61 12.87
CA LYS A 14 35.35 1.83 11.44
C LYS A 14 34.73 3.14 10.97
N PRO A 15 35.53 4.22 10.87
CA PRO A 15 35.03 5.50 10.37
C PRO A 15 34.43 5.36 8.97
N ALA A 16 33.24 5.92 8.77
CA ALA A 16 32.59 5.92 7.48
C ALA A 16 33.30 6.86 6.50
N VAL A 17 33.24 6.51 5.22
CA VAL A 17 34.00 7.20 4.16
C VAL A 17 33.56 8.64 3.95
N HIS A 18 32.29 8.97 4.23
CA HIS A 18 31.72 10.31 4.02
C HIS A 18 32.32 11.38 4.95
N HIS A 19 32.91 11.01 6.10
CA HIS A 19 33.54 11.97 7.01
C HIS A 19 34.89 12.52 6.50
N LYS A 20 35.46 11.94 5.42
CA LYS A 20 36.77 12.37 4.90
C LYS A 20 36.77 13.79 4.31
N SER A 21 35.65 14.19 3.70
CA SER A 21 35.44 15.51 3.12
C SER A 21 33.97 15.72 2.78
N TYR A 22 33.55 16.97 2.58
CA TYR A 22 32.21 17.26 2.07
C TYR A 22 31.96 16.61 0.70
N GLN A 23 33.00 16.51 -0.16
CA GLN A 23 32.90 15.80 -1.44
C GLN A 23 32.56 14.32 -1.24
N ALA A 24 33.25 13.65 -0.29
CA ALA A 24 32.95 12.25 0.01
C ALA A 24 31.53 12.08 0.55
N LEU A 25 31.05 12.99 1.41
CA LEU A 25 29.66 13.02 1.87
C LEU A 25 28.66 13.12 0.72
N TRP A 26 28.90 14.06 -0.20
CA TRP A 26 28.04 14.21 -1.38
C TRP A 26 28.03 12.95 -2.23
N GLU A 27 29.20 12.50 -2.71
CA GLU A 27 29.30 11.41 -3.69
C GLU A 27 28.83 10.06 -3.14
N THR A 28 29.09 9.78 -1.86
CA THR A 28 28.81 8.44 -1.29
C THR A 28 27.46 8.33 -0.59
N LYS A 29 26.90 9.44 -0.09
CA LYS A 29 25.67 9.40 0.72
C LYS A 29 24.56 10.29 0.16
N TRP A 30 24.83 11.54 -0.18
CA TRP A 30 23.76 12.50 -0.48
C TRP A 30 23.35 12.57 -1.96
N GLN A 31 24.27 12.43 -2.90
CA GLN A 31 23.97 12.50 -4.33
C GLN A 31 22.96 11.42 -4.78
N PRO A 32 23.07 10.14 -4.35
CA PRO A 32 22.06 9.13 -4.70
C PRO A 32 20.67 9.47 -4.14
N LEU A 33 20.61 9.95 -2.89
CA LEU A 33 19.35 10.34 -2.25
C LEU A 33 18.73 11.58 -2.92
N ALA A 34 19.56 12.56 -3.30
CA ALA A 34 19.14 13.75 -4.03
C ALA A 34 18.61 13.43 -5.42
N ALA A 35 19.26 12.50 -6.14
CA ALA A 35 18.81 12.03 -7.45
C ALA A 35 17.45 11.32 -7.38
N LEU A 36 17.21 10.56 -6.30
CA LEU A 36 15.94 9.88 -6.05
C LEU A 36 14.86 10.79 -5.42
N GLY A 37 15.21 11.99 -4.96
CA GLY A 37 14.28 12.89 -4.26
C GLY A 37 13.76 12.34 -2.93
N ILE A 38 14.52 11.45 -2.28
CA ILE A 38 14.18 10.86 -0.98
C ILE A 38 14.90 11.59 0.14
N TYR A 39 14.54 11.31 1.39
CA TYR A 39 15.09 12.00 2.57
C TYR A 39 16.64 12.08 2.53
N PRO A 40 17.26 13.25 2.79
CA PRO A 40 16.66 14.54 3.18
C PRO A 40 16.23 15.45 2.01
N PHE A 41 16.21 14.96 0.77
CA PHE A 41 15.99 15.73 -0.47
C PHE A 41 14.54 15.69 -0.99
N MET A 42 13.57 15.44 -0.12
CA MET A 42 12.14 15.46 -0.50
C MET A 42 11.71 16.86 -0.98
N PHE A 43 10.80 16.89 -1.96
CA PHE A 43 10.33 18.10 -2.66
C PHE A 43 11.40 18.88 -3.44
N SER A 44 12.51 18.25 -3.79
CA SER A 44 13.65 18.92 -4.40
C SER A 44 13.94 18.44 -5.82
N ASN A 45 14.91 19.07 -6.47
CA ASN A 45 15.53 18.57 -7.70
C ASN A 45 17.05 18.58 -7.51
N VAL A 46 17.72 17.48 -7.83
CA VAL A 46 19.18 17.33 -7.67
C VAL A 46 19.98 18.46 -8.33
N ASN A 47 19.49 18.96 -9.47
CA ASN A 47 20.13 20.05 -10.23
C ASN A 47 20.18 21.38 -9.46
N ASP A 48 19.38 21.54 -8.41
CA ASP A 48 19.44 22.73 -7.55
C ASP A 48 20.62 22.67 -6.58
N PHE A 49 21.09 21.46 -6.22
CA PHE A 49 22.18 21.28 -5.28
C PHE A 49 23.54 21.22 -5.96
N GLU A 50 23.63 20.68 -7.19
CA GLU A 50 24.90 20.50 -7.89
C GLU A 50 25.76 21.77 -7.97
N PRO A 51 25.23 22.96 -8.33
CA PRO A 51 26.04 24.19 -8.38
C PRO A 51 26.55 24.60 -7.01
N VAL A 52 25.74 24.44 -5.96
CA VAL A 52 26.09 24.76 -4.58
C VAL A 52 27.18 23.82 -4.08
N VAL A 53 27.03 22.52 -4.32
CA VAL A 53 28.01 21.50 -3.96
C VAL A 53 29.32 21.73 -4.70
N GLN A 54 29.29 22.06 -5.99
CA GLN A 54 30.50 22.40 -6.74
C GLN A 54 31.23 23.60 -6.15
N GLU A 55 30.52 24.60 -5.62
CA GLU A 55 31.15 25.72 -4.91
C GLU A 55 31.78 25.27 -3.58
N ILE A 56 31.08 24.44 -2.81
CA ILE A 56 31.58 23.90 -1.55
C ILE A 56 32.84 23.05 -1.78
N VAL A 57 32.82 22.16 -2.78
CA VAL A 57 33.94 21.27 -3.12
C VAL A 57 35.16 22.04 -3.64
N LYS A 58 34.98 23.22 -4.26
CA LYS A 58 36.11 24.10 -4.62
C LYS A 58 36.87 24.62 -3.41
N VAL A 59 36.24 24.69 -2.23
CA VAL A 59 36.93 24.94 -0.96
C VAL A 59 37.68 23.67 -0.58
N ALA A 60 38.92 23.55 -1.08
CA ALA A 60 39.73 22.36 -0.92
C ALA A 60 39.85 21.95 0.55
N GLY A 61 39.43 20.72 0.86
CA GLY A 61 39.60 20.13 2.19
C GLY A 61 38.54 20.51 3.23
N LEU A 62 37.40 21.11 2.86
CA LEU A 62 36.30 21.30 3.80
C LEU A 62 35.80 19.95 4.33
N LYS A 63 35.91 19.76 5.63
CA LYS A 63 35.53 18.56 6.38
C LYS A 63 35.21 18.95 7.82
N GLU A 64 34.78 17.96 8.60
CA GLU A 64 34.54 18.16 10.03
C GLU A 64 35.81 18.53 10.82
N PRO A 65 35.70 19.41 11.83
CA PRO A 65 34.49 20.15 12.22
C PRO A 65 34.17 21.30 11.25
N TYR A 66 32.91 21.44 10.88
CA TYR A 66 32.46 22.53 9.98
C TYR A 66 32.26 23.84 10.74
N ASN A 67 32.53 24.96 10.07
CA ASN A 67 31.91 26.22 10.43
C ASN A 67 30.46 26.22 9.92
N TRP A 68 29.52 26.02 10.83
CA TRP A 68 28.10 25.88 10.51
C TRP A 68 27.49 27.11 9.82
N ASP A 69 27.95 28.31 10.18
CA ASP A 69 27.47 29.52 9.54
C ASP A 69 27.97 29.66 8.10
N GLU A 70 29.25 29.37 7.88
CA GLU A 70 29.85 29.38 6.54
C GLU A 70 29.20 28.34 5.63
N LEU A 71 29.01 27.11 6.12
CA LEU A 71 28.40 26.03 5.35
C LEU A 71 26.94 26.36 5.00
N ALA A 72 26.14 26.82 5.97
CA ALA A 72 24.74 27.17 5.74
C ALA A 72 24.59 28.25 4.66
N GLN A 73 25.44 29.28 4.70
CA GLN A 73 25.37 30.41 3.77
C GLN A 73 25.59 30.02 2.30
N LYS A 74 26.30 28.92 2.02
CA LYS A 74 26.53 28.44 0.64
C LYS A 74 25.24 28.10 -0.10
N PHE A 75 24.19 27.73 0.62
CA PHE A 75 22.91 27.34 0.04
C PHE A 75 21.96 28.52 -0.22
N PHE A 76 22.17 29.65 0.46
CA PHE A 76 21.19 30.76 0.45
C PHE A 76 20.99 31.38 -0.93
N PRO A 77 22.03 31.67 -1.74
CA PRO A 77 21.83 32.28 -3.05
C PRO A 77 20.91 31.45 -3.95
N LYS A 78 21.07 30.13 -3.95
CA LYS A 78 20.24 29.23 -4.74
C LYS A 78 18.83 29.10 -4.19
N ALA A 79 18.68 29.03 -2.87
CA ALA A 79 17.37 29.03 -2.23
C ALA A 79 16.58 30.31 -2.54
N GLU A 80 17.23 31.48 -2.50
CA GLU A 80 16.65 32.79 -2.81
C GLU A 80 16.30 32.94 -4.30
N GLU A 81 17.15 32.45 -5.20
CA GLU A 81 16.87 32.37 -6.64
C GLU A 81 15.56 31.60 -6.91
N LEU A 82 15.42 30.40 -6.33
CA LEU A 82 14.22 29.57 -6.51
C LEU A 82 12.97 30.23 -5.89
N ALA A 83 13.10 30.88 -4.73
CA ALA A 83 12.01 31.61 -4.10
C ALA A 83 11.54 32.81 -4.96
N LYS A 84 12.47 33.47 -5.66
CA LYS A 84 12.15 34.55 -6.59
C LYS A 84 11.38 34.03 -7.81
N ILE A 85 11.84 32.93 -8.41
CA ILE A 85 11.13 32.26 -9.53
C ILE A 85 9.72 31.87 -9.11
N ALA A 86 9.57 31.34 -7.89
CA ALA A 86 8.27 30.98 -7.34
C ALA A 86 7.32 32.18 -7.20
N ALA A 87 7.83 33.31 -6.70
CA ALA A 87 7.05 34.54 -6.55
C ALA A 87 6.60 35.12 -7.91
N GLU A 88 7.49 35.12 -8.92
CA GLU A 88 7.15 35.56 -10.28
C GLU A 88 6.08 34.65 -10.92
N ALA A 89 6.18 33.33 -10.70
CA ALA A 89 5.17 32.37 -11.15
C ALA A 89 3.82 32.57 -10.43
N GLU A 90 3.84 32.88 -9.13
CA GLU A 90 2.65 33.17 -8.33
C GLU A 90 1.94 34.43 -8.84
N GLU A 91 2.69 35.50 -9.12
CA GLU A 91 2.18 36.74 -9.70
C GLU A 91 1.60 36.54 -11.11
N ALA A 92 2.17 35.61 -11.89
CA ALA A 92 1.68 35.22 -13.21
C ALA A 92 0.46 34.28 -13.17
N GLY A 93 0.04 33.81 -11.98
CA GLY A 93 -1.06 32.85 -11.82
C GLY A 93 -0.69 31.39 -12.10
N GLU A 94 0.60 31.07 -12.28
CA GLU A 94 1.14 29.74 -12.53
C GLU A 94 1.29 28.93 -11.21
N LYS A 95 0.16 28.60 -10.57
CA LYS A 95 0.11 28.02 -9.21
C LYS A 95 1.01 26.80 -8.99
N ASP A 96 0.96 25.81 -9.87
CA ASP A 96 1.72 24.56 -9.70
C ASP A 96 3.23 24.81 -9.75
N LYS A 97 3.66 25.65 -10.68
CA LYS A 97 5.05 26.06 -10.80
C LYS A 97 5.49 26.87 -9.57
N ALA A 98 4.68 27.83 -9.12
CA ALA A 98 4.97 28.59 -7.91
C ALA A 98 5.13 27.66 -6.70
N SER A 99 4.21 26.72 -6.51
CA SER A 99 4.28 25.69 -5.47
C SER A 99 5.59 24.91 -5.54
N GLN A 100 5.88 24.34 -6.71
CA GLN A 100 7.07 23.53 -6.93
C GLN A 100 8.37 24.27 -6.59
N TYR A 101 8.52 25.52 -7.04
CA TYR A 101 9.74 26.31 -6.80
C TYR A 101 9.87 26.78 -5.35
N TYR A 102 8.77 27.10 -4.67
CA TYR A 102 8.79 27.40 -3.23
C TYR A 102 9.21 26.17 -2.40
N LEU A 103 8.69 24.98 -2.73
CA LEU A 103 9.06 23.75 -2.04
C LEU A 103 10.52 23.34 -2.31
N ARG A 104 11.02 23.52 -3.54
CA ARG A 104 12.44 23.31 -3.88
C ARG A 104 13.35 24.29 -3.12
N SER A 105 12.95 25.57 -3.02
CA SER A 105 13.65 26.57 -2.19
C SER A 105 13.72 26.12 -0.72
N SER A 106 12.62 25.59 -0.18
CA SER A 106 12.59 25.04 1.19
C SER A 106 13.58 23.89 1.37
N ALA A 107 13.72 23.00 0.38
CA ALA A 107 14.66 21.90 0.44
C ALA A 107 16.13 22.37 0.49
N LEU A 108 16.48 23.48 -0.18
CA LEU A 108 17.83 24.07 -0.07
C LEU A 108 18.08 24.62 1.33
N TYR A 109 17.12 25.34 1.91
CA TYR A 109 17.21 25.81 3.30
C TYR A 109 17.27 24.67 4.32
N ARG A 110 16.63 23.53 4.03
CA ARG A 110 16.72 22.32 4.85
C ARG A 110 18.14 21.78 4.91
N ILE A 111 18.80 21.62 3.77
CA ILE A 111 20.20 21.17 3.74
C ILE A 111 21.11 22.23 4.38
N ALA A 112 20.81 23.52 4.20
CA ALA A 112 21.56 24.59 4.85
C ALA A 112 21.50 24.56 6.39
N ARG A 113 20.43 24.03 6.99
CA ARG A 113 20.30 23.90 8.45
C ARG A 113 20.83 22.59 9.03
N PHE A 114 21.27 21.64 8.19
CA PHE A 114 21.76 20.34 8.68
C PHE A 114 23.03 20.51 9.54
N PRO A 115 23.23 19.68 10.58
CA PRO A 115 22.30 18.65 11.09
C PRO A 115 21.20 19.22 12.02
N ALA A 116 21.38 20.41 12.57
CA ALA A 116 20.41 21.07 13.44
C ALA A 116 20.58 22.61 13.38
N PRO A 117 19.55 23.42 13.73
CA PRO A 117 19.64 24.89 13.75
C PRO A 117 20.46 25.45 14.93
N ARG A 118 21.73 25.03 15.05
CA ARG A 118 22.58 25.34 16.20
C ARG A 118 23.41 26.62 16.06
N SER A 119 23.61 27.10 14.84
CA SER A 119 24.23 28.40 14.57
C SER A 119 23.21 29.47 14.14
N ASP A 120 23.62 30.73 14.06
CA ASP A 120 22.73 31.83 13.68
C ASP A 120 22.23 31.69 12.23
N LYS A 121 23.09 31.26 11.31
CA LYS A 121 22.69 31.06 9.91
C LYS A 121 21.86 29.80 9.73
N GLN A 122 22.10 28.74 10.48
CA GLN A 122 21.21 27.58 10.45
C GLN A 122 19.82 27.90 11.04
N ARG A 123 19.74 28.73 12.10
CA ARG A 123 18.45 29.27 12.62
C ARG A 123 17.73 30.14 11.60
N TYR A 124 18.47 30.99 10.87
CA TYR A 124 17.91 31.74 9.75
C TYR A 124 17.38 30.80 8.68
N ALA A 125 18.16 29.79 8.29
CA ALA A 125 17.75 28.81 7.28
C ALA A 125 16.46 28.07 7.68
N TRP A 126 16.31 27.71 8.96
CA TRP A 126 15.04 27.15 9.46
C TRP A 126 13.87 28.12 9.30
N THR A 127 14.03 29.37 9.74
CA THR A 127 12.99 30.40 9.64
C THR A 127 12.60 30.69 8.18
N ALA A 128 13.59 30.90 7.31
CA ALA A 128 13.38 31.17 5.89
C ALA A 128 12.78 29.97 5.16
N GLY A 129 13.31 28.77 5.43
CA GLY A 129 12.86 27.50 4.85
C GLY A 129 11.41 27.16 5.18
N LYS A 130 10.97 27.39 6.43
CA LYS A 130 9.56 27.28 6.83
C LYS A 130 8.67 28.26 6.08
N LYS A 131 9.10 29.52 5.98
CA LYS A 131 8.32 30.57 5.32
C LYS A 131 8.04 30.23 3.87
N VAL A 132 9.06 29.80 3.12
CA VAL A 132 8.86 29.40 1.71
C VAL A 132 8.13 28.07 1.59
N PHE A 133 8.33 27.13 2.52
CA PHE A 133 7.53 25.90 2.57
C PHE A 133 6.04 26.20 2.64
N TYR A 134 5.57 26.98 3.63
CA TYR A 134 4.15 27.24 3.79
C TYR A 134 3.56 28.07 2.65
N LYS A 135 4.35 28.90 1.97
CA LYS A 135 3.93 29.54 0.72
C LYS A 135 3.64 28.50 -0.37
N GLY A 136 4.58 27.58 -0.62
CA GLY A 136 4.39 26.54 -1.63
C GLY A 136 3.27 25.56 -1.26
N ALA A 137 3.27 25.11 -0.01
CA ALA A 137 2.30 24.15 0.50
C ALA A 137 0.85 24.70 0.51
N ALA A 138 0.67 26.02 0.62
CA ALA A 138 -0.63 26.67 0.51
C ALA A 138 -1.20 26.67 -0.93
N LEU A 139 -0.34 26.46 -1.93
CA LEU A 139 -0.70 26.45 -3.36
C LEU A 139 -0.99 25.03 -3.88
N LEU A 140 -0.81 23.99 -3.06
CA LEU A 140 -1.20 22.62 -3.40
C LEU A 140 -2.73 22.51 -3.55
N GLU A 141 -3.20 21.52 -4.30
CA GLU A 141 -4.63 21.19 -4.43
C GLU A 141 -5.29 21.01 -3.07
N HIS A 142 -4.58 20.35 -2.14
CA HIS A 142 -4.94 20.19 -0.73
C HIS A 142 -3.94 20.98 0.13
N PRO A 143 -4.23 22.25 0.48
CA PRO A 143 -3.30 23.12 1.17
C PRO A 143 -2.90 22.59 2.54
N ILE A 144 -1.58 22.44 2.77
CA ILE A 144 -1.05 22.10 4.09
C ILE A 144 -0.82 23.39 4.88
N LYS A 145 -1.35 23.44 6.10
CA LYS A 145 -1.27 24.62 6.97
C LYS A 145 -0.59 24.27 8.29
N GLU A 146 0.05 25.28 8.87
CA GLU A 146 0.51 25.24 10.25
C GLU A 146 -0.68 25.40 11.19
N VAL A 147 -0.74 24.55 12.22
CA VAL A 147 -1.68 24.65 13.33
C VAL A 147 -0.89 24.86 14.61
N LEU A 148 -1.28 25.83 15.41
CA LEU A 148 -0.65 26.14 16.69
C LEU A 148 -1.52 25.58 17.82
N ILE A 149 -1.18 24.39 18.31
CA ILE A 149 -1.94 23.73 19.38
C ILE A 149 -1.58 24.37 20.73
N PRO A 150 -2.55 24.81 21.56
CA PRO A 150 -2.24 25.33 22.89
C PRO A 150 -1.51 24.30 23.76
N HIS A 151 -0.36 24.68 24.31
CA HIS A 151 0.41 23.84 25.23
C HIS A 151 -0.18 23.95 26.65
N ARG A 152 -1.30 23.25 26.88
CA ARG A 152 -2.12 23.36 28.11
C ARG A 152 -1.42 22.85 29.37
N HIS A 153 -0.57 21.84 29.21
CA HIS A 153 0.15 21.23 30.32
C HIS A 153 1.49 21.92 30.62
N ARG A 154 1.80 23.02 29.94
CA ARG A 154 3.11 23.67 30.05
C ARG A 154 3.44 24.16 31.46
N ILE A 155 4.73 24.23 31.77
CA ILE A 155 5.27 24.92 32.94
C ILE A 155 6.03 26.19 32.53
N ASP A 156 6.44 26.99 33.53
CA ASP A 156 7.27 28.17 33.30
C ASP A 156 8.55 27.81 32.51
N GLY A 157 8.77 28.49 31.39
CA GLY A 157 9.90 28.28 30.49
C GLY A 157 9.58 27.47 29.22
N GLU A 158 8.44 26.78 29.18
CA GLU A 158 7.93 26.14 27.97
C GLU A 158 7.14 27.13 27.11
N GLY A 159 7.17 26.92 25.79
CA GLY A 159 6.39 27.74 24.85
C GLY A 159 4.88 27.56 25.00
N ASP A 160 4.10 28.60 24.65
CA ASP A 160 2.63 28.58 24.80
C ASP A 160 1.90 27.64 23.83
N VAL A 161 2.56 27.24 22.74
CA VAL A 161 1.97 26.43 21.66
C VAL A 161 2.92 25.36 21.15
N VAL A 162 2.34 24.26 20.66
CA VAL A 162 3.01 23.20 19.89
C VAL A 162 2.65 23.40 18.41
N PRO A 163 3.59 23.87 17.55
CA PRO A 163 3.35 23.98 16.12
C PRO A 163 3.31 22.61 15.44
N VAL A 164 2.33 22.37 14.57
CA VAL A 164 2.20 21.13 13.81
C VAL A 164 1.80 21.39 12.37
N ASN A 165 2.15 20.48 11.45
CA ASN A 165 1.44 20.35 10.19
C ASN A 165 0.24 19.45 10.39
N PHE A 166 -0.93 19.87 9.92
CA PHE A 166 -2.16 19.08 10.03
C PHE A 166 -2.89 19.08 8.69
N LEU A 167 -3.15 17.89 8.15
CA LEU A 167 -3.93 17.68 6.93
C LEU A 167 -4.98 16.62 7.21
N ILE A 168 -6.21 16.88 6.79
CA ILE A 168 -7.38 16.04 7.06
C ILE A 168 -8.14 15.80 5.75
N PRO A 169 -8.76 14.60 5.55
CA PRO A 169 -9.67 14.36 4.44
C PRO A 169 -10.79 15.41 4.38
N ALA A 170 -11.20 15.80 3.16
CA ALA A 170 -12.14 16.90 2.96
C ALA A 170 -13.57 16.60 3.48
N ASP A 171 -13.92 15.33 3.55
CA ASP A 171 -15.20 14.78 4.01
C ASP A 171 -15.23 14.49 5.52
N ALA A 172 -14.08 14.52 6.20
CA ALA A 172 -13.99 14.27 7.62
C ALA A 172 -14.76 15.31 8.44
N SER A 173 -15.63 14.85 9.33
CA SER A 173 -16.52 15.70 10.12
C SER A 173 -16.93 15.03 11.43
N ALA A 174 -17.70 15.74 12.27
CA ALA A 174 -18.24 15.14 13.50
C ALA A 174 -19.14 13.92 13.25
N SER A 175 -19.80 13.86 12.09
CA SER A 175 -20.65 12.73 11.71
C SER A 175 -19.87 11.61 11.03
N TYR A 176 -18.70 11.93 10.48
CA TYR A 176 -17.82 11.02 9.74
C TYR A 176 -16.37 11.24 10.23
N PRO A 177 -16.05 10.84 11.46
CA PRO A 177 -14.71 11.03 12.00
C PRO A 177 -13.72 10.09 11.30
N CYS A 178 -12.52 10.58 11.02
CA CYS A 178 -11.46 9.82 10.35
C CYS A 178 -10.33 9.42 11.33
N PRO A 179 -9.58 8.34 11.07
CA PRO A 179 -8.39 8.00 11.84
C PRO A 179 -7.27 9.05 11.68
N LEU A 180 -6.32 9.06 12.63
CA LEU A 180 -5.17 9.98 12.63
C LEU A 180 -3.84 9.24 12.73
N LEU A 181 -2.92 9.57 11.82
CA LEU A 181 -1.50 9.25 11.96
C LEU A 181 -0.74 10.47 12.50
N LEU A 182 -0.19 10.37 13.70
CA LEU A 182 0.67 11.35 14.32
C LEU A 182 2.14 10.99 14.07
N ILE A 183 2.81 11.76 13.22
CA ILE A 183 4.23 11.56 12.88
C ILE A 183 5.10 12.37 13.84
N PHE A 184 5.95 11.67 14.58
CA PHE A 184 7.03 12.28 15.36
C PHE A 184 8.26 12.38 14.47
N THR A 185 8.77 13.59 14.34
CA THR A 185 9.91 13.85 13.48
C THR A 185 11.22 13.30 14.08
N GLY A 186 12.30 13.32 13.31
CA GLY A 186 13.62 12.86 13.74
C GLY A 186 14.47 13.96 14.38
N LEU A 187 15.78 13.71 14.47
CA LEU A 187 16.76 14.71 14.93
C LEU A 187 16.85 15.91 13.98
N ASP A 188 16.73 15.63 12.68
CA ASP A 188 17.08 16.51 11.57
C ASP A 188 15.98 16.58 10.50
N GLY A 189 15.14 15.54 10.40
CA GLY A 189 13.85 15.58 9.70
C GLY A 189 12.80 16.30 10.54
N TYR A 190 12.17 17.37 10.04
CA TYR A 190 11.15 18.22 10.66
C TYR A 190 9.82 18.23 9.89
N ARG A 191 8.82 18.99 10.38
CA ARG A 191 7.44 18.91 9.86
C ARG A 191 7.31 19.32 8.39
N THR A 192 8.16 20.21 7.90
CA THR A 192 8.08 20.71 6.52
C THR A 192 8.48 19.66 5.49
N GLU A 193 9.41 18.76 5.80
CA GLU A 193 9.81 17.70 4.87
C GLU A 193 9.03 16.41 5.03
N LEU A 194 8.66 16.03 6.25
CA LEU A 194 7.81 14.86 6.47
C LEU A 194 6.38 15.09 5.99
N ALA A 195 6.03 16.33 5.62
CA ALA A 195 4.80 16.67 4.92
C ALA A 195 4.54 15.85 3.65
N VAL A 196 5.59 15.24 3.06
CA VAL A 196 5.48 14.39 1.86
C VAL A 196 4.49 13.23 2.05
N TRP A 197 4.30 12.76 3.28
CA TRP A 197 3.41 11.65 3.61
C TRP A 197 1.92 12.04 3.65
N GLN A 198 1.62 13.33 3.84
CA GLN A 198 0.27 13.77 4.21
C GLN A 198 -0.76 13.50 3.09
N GLU A 199 -0.40 13.74 1.83
CA GLU A 199 -1.33 13.52 0.71
C GLU A 199 -1.64 12.03 0.51
N GLY A 200 -0.63 11.17 0.62
CA GLY A 200 -0.81 9.72 0.49
C GLY A 200 -1.77 9.16 1.54
N PHE A 201 -1.66 9.61 2.79
CA PHE A 201 -2.59 9.21 3.85
C PHE A 201 -3.97 9.86 3.72
N ARG A 202 -4.04 11.14 3.28
CA ARG A 202 -5.32 11.82 3.00
C ARG A 202 -6.15 11.05 1.97
N GLN A 203 -5.52 10.57 0.89
CA GLN A 203 -6.17 9.75 -0.14
C GLN A 203 -6.68 8.40 0.39
N LYS A 204 -6.17 7.94 1.53
CA LYS A 204 -6.62 6.72 2.21
C LYS A 204 -7.60 7.01 3.35
N GLY A 205 -8.17 8.21 3.40
CA GLY A 205 -9.13 8.60 4.44
C GLY A 205 -8.50 8.79 5.82
N VAL A 206 -7.18 9.01 5.90
CA VAL A 206 -6.44 9.17 7.16
C VAL A 206 -5.96 10.62 7.31
N ALA A 207 -6.30 11.25 8.43
CA ALA A 207 -5.70 12.53 8.81
C ALA A 207 -4.23 12.33 9.20
N THR A 208 -3.38 13.31 8.88
CA THR A 208 -1.98 13.30 9.30
C THR A 208 -1.63 14.55 10.09
N MET A 209 -1.03 14.36 11.26
CA MET A 209 -0.41 15.42 12.06
C MET A 209 1.09 15.17 12.16
N ILE A 210 1.91 16.21 11.98
CA ILE A 210 3.38 16.09 12.05
C ILE A 210 3.91 17.14 13.01
N ALA A 211 4.66 16.70 14.02
CA ALA A 211 5.13 17.54 15.12
C ALA A 211 6.59 17.27 15.45
N GLU A 212 7.37 18.34 15.62
CA GLU A 212 8.75 18.23 16.08
C GLU A 212 8.85 17.64 17.49
N ILE A 213 9.88 16.83 17.68
CA ILE A 213 10.22 16.24 18.97
C ILE A 213 10.95 17.24 19.87
N PRO A 214 10.92 17.05 21.21
CA PRO A 214 11.62 17.90 22.17
C PRO A 214 13.09 18.18 21.82
N GLY A 215 13.44 19.47 21.80
CA GLY A 215 14.79 19.95 21.46
C GLY A 215 15.08 20.10 19.97
N THR A 216 14.07 19.96 19.12
CA THR A 216 14.21 20.13 17.67
C THR A 216 13.23 21.16 17.11
N GLY A 217 13.61 21.80 16.00
CA GLY A 217 12.80 22.80 15.28
C GLY A 217 12.17 23.85 16.20
N ASP A 218 10.84 23.89 16.24
CA ASP A 218 10.06 24.81 17.08
C ASP A 218 9.34 24.12 18.24
N SER A 219 9.80 22.94 18.67
CA SER A 219 9.24 22.28 19.83
C SER A 219 9.32 23.22 21.05
N PRO A 220 8.21 23.41 21.81
CA PRO A 220 8.19 24.31 22.96
C PRO A 220 8.80 23.70 24.22
N ALA A 221 9.21 22.44 24.15
CA ALA A 221 9.70 21.65 25.28
C ALA A 221 11.00 22.21 25.86
N LEU A 222 11.10 22.22 27.20
CA LEU A 222 12.37 22.44 27.88
C LEU A 222 13.38 21.32 27.58
N VAL A 223 14.44 21.66 26.85
CA VAL A 223 15.39 20.70 26.25
C VAL A 223 16.13 19.78 27.24
N LYS A 224 16.32 20.23 28.49
CA LYS A 224 17.02 19.45 29.53
C LYS A 224 16.08 18.64 30.43
N ASP A 225 14.80 18.97 30.45
CA ASP A 225 13.84 18.34 31.36
C ASP A 225 13.35 17.00 30.75
N PRO A 226 13.65 15.84 31.37
CA PRO A 226 13.22 14.54 30.85
C PRO A 226 11.70 14.33 30.89
N THR A 227 10.94 15.14 31.64
CA THR A 227 9.48 15.07 31.79
C THR A 227 8.71 16.01 30.85
N SER A 228 9.41 16.99 30.26
CA SER A 228 8.87 17.92 29.27
C SER A 228 8.19 17.27 28.06
N PRO A 229 8.72 16.17 27.48
CA PRO A 229 8.06 15.46 26.39
C PRO A 229 6.63 15.03 26.73
N ASP A 230 6.40 14.56 27.96
CA ASP A 230 5.08 14.05 28.38
C ASP A 230 4.05 15.19 28.42
N ARG A 231 4.45 16.39 28.85
CA ARG A 231 3.56 17.58 28.84
C ARG A 231 3.25 18.05 27.42
N GLN A 232 4.24 18.05 26.53
CA GLN A 232 4.03 18.40 25.13
C GLN A 232 3.01 17.45 24.50
N TRP A 233 3.21 16.13 24.64
CA TRP A 233 2.34 15.14 24.02
C TRP A 233 0.96 15.05 24.66
N ALA A 234 0.84 15.21 25.98
CA ALA A 234 -0.46 15.34 26.64
C ALA A 234 -1.29 16.50 26.05
N SER A 235 -0.65 17.65 25.77
CA SER A 235 -1.32 18.82 25.17
C SER A 235 -1.78 18.56 23.73
N VAL A 236 -0.94 17.89 22.93
CA VAL A 236 -1.29 17.51 21.55
C VAL A 236 -2.43 16.49 21.53
N LEU A 237 -2.35 15.46 22.36
CA LEU A 237 -3.38 14.43 22.43
C LEU A 237 -4.70 14.95 23.01
N ASP A 238 -4.67 15.95 23.91
CA ASP A 238 -5.89 16.62 24.40
C ASP A 238 -6.61 17.32 23.26
N TRP A 239 -5.84 18.05 22.44
CA TRP A 239 -6.38 18.70 21.26
C TRP A 239 -6.96 17.69 20.25
N ILE A 240 -6.27 16.56 20.03
CA ILE A 240 -6.76 15.48 19.16
C ILE A 240 -8.08 14.92 19.69
N GLY A 241 -8.16 14.62 20.99
CA GLY A 241 -9.37 14.05 21.62
C GLY A 241 -10.59 15.00 21.59
N GLU A 242 -10.35 16.31 21.51
CA GLU A 242 -11.40 17.32 21.37
C GLU A 242 -11.81 17.59 19.91
N HIS A 243 -11.00 17.14 18.95
CA HIS A 243 -11.21 17.42 17.53
C HIS A 243 -12.24 16.47 16.92
N LYS A 244 -13.50 16.89 16.86
CA LYS A 244 -14.65 16.05 16.46
C LYS A 244 -14.54 15.34 15.10
N ALA A 245 -13.72 15.84 14.17
CA ALA A 245 -13.50 15.19 12.88
C ALA A 245 -12.47 14.05 12.93
N ILE A 246 -11.84 13.82 14.08
CA ILE A 246 -10.89 12.73 14.32
C ILE A 246 -11.56 11.69 15.22
N ASP A 247 -11.42 10.41 14.83
CA ASP A 247 -11.74 9.28 15.68
C ASP A 247 -10.60 9.10 16.70
N ALA A 248 -10.80 9.59 17.91
CA ALA A 248 -9.81 9.52 18.99
C ALA A 248 -9.46 8.09 19.41
N SER A 249 -10.25 7.07 19.02
CA SER A 249 -9.91 5.66 19.26
C SER A 249 -8.94 5.09 18.21
N LYS A 250 -8.71 5.80 17.10
CA LYS A 250 -7.87 5.39 15.97
C LYS A 250 -6.69 6.34 15.74
N VAL A 251 -5.93 6.59 16.79
CA VAL A 251 -4.71 7.41 16.73
C VAL A 251 -3.48 6.51 16.78
N ILE A 252 -2.62 6.58 15.77
CA ILE A 252 -1.34 5.87 15.70
C ILE A 252 -0.20 6.88 15.74
N VAL A 253 0.86 6.60 16.49
CA VAL A 253 2.10 7.38 16.47
C VAL A 253 3.16 6.68 15.63
N TRP A 254 3.76 7.37 14.66
CA TRP A 254 4.91 6.88 13.90
C TRP A 254 6.11 7.79 14.10
N GLY A 255 7.11 7.30 14.84
CA GLY A 255 8.34 8.05 15.14
C GLY A 255 9.50 7.63 14.27
N PHE A 256 10.12 8.61 13.62
CA PHE A 256 11.28 8.44 12.73
C PHE A 256 12.59 8.71 13.48
N SER A 257 13.55 7.78 13.43
CA SER A 257 14.87 7.95 14.04
C SER A 257 14.78 8.33 15.53
N THR A 258 15.28 9.49 15.94
CA THR A 258 15.14 9.99 17.33
C THR A 258 13.67 10.16 17.74
N GLY A 259 12.75 10.35 16.78
CA GLY A 259 11.32 10.29 17.03
C GLY A 259 10.83 8.91 17.46
N GLY A 260 11.51 7.84 17.07
CA GLY A 260 11.25 6.49 17.55
C GLY A 260 11.48 6.32 19.06
N TYR A 261 12.45 7.03 19.65
CA TYR A 261 12.63 7.10 21.11
C TYR A 261 11.39 7.71 21.79
N TYR A 262 10.86 8.80 21.23
CA TYR A 262 9.66 9.45 21.77
C TYR A 262 8.38 8.66 21.49
N ALA A 263 8.29 7.97 20.35
CA ALA A 263 7.18 7.07 20.04
C ALA A 263 7.15 5.86 20.97
N LEU A 264 8.33 5.37 21.39
CA LEU A 264 8.43 4.36 22.44
C LEU A 264 7.98 4.93 23.78
N ARG A 265 8.48 6.10 24.20
CA ARG A 265 8.06 6.75 25.46
C ARG A 265 6.54 6.96 25.55
N VAL A 266 5.94 7.57 24.52
CA VAL A 266 4.51 7.91 24.51
C VAL A 266 3.62 6.67 24.49
N ALA A 267 4.13 5.54 23.99
CA ALA A 267 3.42 4.26 24.06
C ALA A 267 3.10 3.84 25.50
N HIS A 268 3.96 4.22 26.45
CA HIS A 268 3.82 3.92 27.87
C HIS A 268 3.13 5.06 28.63
N THR A 269 3.48 6.32 28.34
CA THR A 269 2.96 7.47 29.10
C THR A 269 1.53 7.86 28.72
N GLU A 270 1.09 7.53 27.50
CA GLU A 270 -0.24 7.88 26.97
C GLU A 270 -0.97 6.66 26.39
N LYS A 271 -0.70 5.46 26.95
CA LYS A 271 -1.13 4.16 26.40
C LYS A 271 -2.63 4.08 26.07
N ASP A 272 -3.49 4.69 26.88
CA ASP A 272 -4.94 4.57 26.77
C ASP A 272 -5.54 5.47 25.69
N ARG A 273 -4.72 6.31 25.05
CA ARG A 273 -5.13 7.29 24.03
C ARG A 273 -4.66 6.92 22.63
N LEU A 274 -3.92 5.82 22.51
CA LEU A 274 -3.23 5.43 21.30
C LEU A 274 -3.61 4.00 20.92
N LEU A 275 -3.96 3.79 19.66
CA LEU A 275 -4.22 2.48 19.10
C LEU A 275 -2.93 1.66 18.92
N GLY A 276 -1.82 2.35 18.63
CA GLY A 276 -0.49 1.77 18.57
C GLY A 276 0.59 2.80 18.28
N THR A 277 1.85 2.43 18.52
CA THR A 277 3.01 3.24 18.17
C THR A 277 4.04 2.44 17.38
N ILE A 278 4.84 3.18 16.59
CA ILE A 278 5.88 2.63 15.73
C ILE A 278 7.17 3.37 16.05
N SER A 279 8.14 2.63 16.56
CA SER A 279 9.51 3.11 16.77
C SER A 279 10.36 2.65 15.58
N LEU A 280 10.58 3.53 14.61
CA LEU A 280 11.38 3.27 13.42
C LEU A 280 12.80 3.81 13.62
N GLY A 281 13.77 2.92 13.80
CA GLY A 281 15.15 3.28 14.09
C GLY A 281 15.30 4.11 15.35
N GLY A 282 14.49 3.87 16.39
CA GLY A 282 14.57 4.59 17.66
C GLY A 282 15.52 3.93 18.66
N GLY A 283 16.27 4.72 19.41
CA GLY A 283 17.01 4.27 20.59
C GLY A 283 16.18 4.28 21.88
N ALA A 284 16.76 3.82 22.99
CA ALA A 284 16.07 3.68 24.29
C ALA A 284 16.99 3.81 25.52
N HIS A 285 18.17 3.21 25.49
CA HIS A 285 19.07 3.09 26.64
C HIS A 285 20.55 3.18 26.22
N HIS A 286 21.04 2.24 25.42
CA HIS A 286 22.40 2.15 24.94
C HIS A 286 22.81 3.30 24.03
N MET A 287 21.87 3.98 23.35
CA MET A 287 22.16 5.25 22.66
C MET A 287 22.78 6.33 23.57
N PHE A 288 22.62 6.20 24.90
CA PHE A 288 23.16 7.10 25.91
C PHE A 288 24.44 6.58 26.59
N ASP A 289 24.95 5.42 26.18
CA ASP A 289 26.20 4.90 26.70
C ASP A 289 27.36 5.83 26.34
N ARG A 290 28.26 6.06 27.30
CA ARG A 290 29.52 6.78 27.06
C ARG A 290 30.27 6.21 25.86
N GLU A 291 30.45 4.90 25.85
CA GLU A 291 31.21 4.21 24.79
C GLU A 291 30.57 4.41 23.41
N TRP A 292 29.23 4.39 23.29
CA TRP A 292 28.58 4.70 22.01
C TRP A 292 28.77 6.15 21.59
N LEU A 293 28.49 7.09 22.50
CA LEU A 293 28.57 8.54 22.25
C LEU A 293 29.99 9.00 21.88
N GLU A 294 31.03 8.35 22.41
CA GLU A 294 32.43 8.63 22.07
C GLU A 294 32.82 8.20 20.65
N HIS A 295 32.08 7.27 20.02
CA HIS A 295 32.42 6.71 18.70
C HIS A 295 31.49 7.18 17.57
N VAL A 296 30.21 7.43 17.88
CA VAL A 296 29.16 7.56 16.87
C VAL A 296 29.32 8.75 15.91
N ASN A 297 30.09 9.77 16.28
CA ASN A 297 30.41 10.92 15.44
C ASN A 297 31.14 10.59 14.12
N GLN A 298 31.73 9.40 13.99
CA GLN A 298 32.48 8.99 12.81
C GLN A 298 31.81 7.86 12.03
N LEU A 299 30.61 7.45 12.43
CA LEU A 299 29.92 6.27 11.90
C LEU A 299 28.95 6.64 10.77
N GLU A 300 27.76 6.07 10.75
CA GLU A 300 26.85 6.22 9.62
C GLU A 300 26.29 7.64 9.46
N TYR A 301 26.01 8.35 10.55
CA TYR A 301 25.34 9.65 10.47
C TYR A 301 26.15 10.65 9.62
N PRO A 302 25.52 11.50 8.78
CA PRO A 302 26.26 12.40 7.88
C PRO A 302 27.23 13.37 8.55
N PHE A 303 27.01 13.65 9.84
CA PHE A 303 27.75 14.65 10.61
C PHE A 303 28.12 14.15 12.03
N ASP A 304 28.56 15.06 12.91
CA ASP A 304 28.79 14.87 14.34
C ASP A 304 27.49 14.57 15.12
N LEU A 305 27.03 13.31 15.09
CA LEU A 305 25.79 12.89 15.73
C LEU A 305 25.76 13.16 17.25
N ALA A 306 26.77 12.73 18.00
CA ALA A 306 26.80 12.86 19.46
C ALA A 306 26.77 14.33 19.90
N ASP A 307 27.49 15.21 19.21
CA ASP A 307 27.47 16.65 19.45
C ASP A 307 26.14 17.28 19.04
N THR A 308 25.50 16.77 17.98
CA THR A 308 24.15 17.19 17.58
C THR A 308 23.11 16.76 18.62
N LEU A 309 23.23 15.56 19.19
CA LEU A 309 22.40 15.10 20.30
C LEU A 309 22.66 15.97 21.54
N ALA A 310 23.93 16.26 21.87
CA ALA A 310 24.26 17.17 22.97
C ALA A 310 23.56 18.53 22.82
N TYR A 311 23.61 19.13 21.62
CA TYR A 311 22.88 20.36 21.30
C TYR A 311 21.36 20.19 21.49
N LYS A 312 20.76 19.12 20.96
CA LYS A 312 19.31 18.83 21.08
C LYS A 312 18.86 18.79 22.54
N TRP A 313 19.64 18.17 23.43
CA TRP A 313 19.36 18.12 24.87
C TRP A 313 19.86 19.35 25.65
N GLY A 314 20.34 20.38 24.95
CA GLY A 314 20.73 21.68 25.53
C GLY A 314 22.09 21.72 26.20
N PHE A 315 22.97 20.76 25.91
CA PHE A 315 24.35 20.73 26.39
C PHE A 315 25.28 21.47 25.43
N SER A 316 26.22 22.22 25.98
CA SER A 316 27.22 22.99 25.24
C SER A 316 28.38 22.15 24.70
N ASP A 317 28.55 20.95 25.26
CA ASP A 317 29.67 20.06 24.99
C ASP A 317 29.28 18.61 25.23
N LEU A 318 29.92 17.71 24.49
CA LEU A 318 29.64 16.28 24.50
C LEU A 318 29.92 15.64 25.88
N GLU A 319 30.97 16.05 26.59
CA GLU A 319 31.30 15.45 27.89
C GLU A 319 30.25 15.74 28.96
N SER A 320 29.72 16.96 29.00
CA SER A 320 28.63 17.31 29.89
C SER A 320 27.35 16.55 29.54
N PHE A 321 27.08 16.33 28.25
CA PHE A 321 25.98 15.47 27.81
C PHE A 321 26.20 14.03 28.25
N ILE A 322 27.34 13.41 27.97
CA ILE A 322 27.64 12.00 28.35
C ILE A 322 27.41 11.76 29.84
N LYS A 323 27.82 12.70 30.71
CA LYS A 323 27.60 12.57 32.16
C LYS A 323 26.13 12.61 32.56
N ALA A 324 25.32 13.37 31.84
CA ALA A 324 23.90 13.54 32.10
C ALA A 324 23.02 12.52 31.35
N ALA A 325 23.50 11.96 30.24
CA ALA A 325 22.78 11.09 29.32
C ALA A 325 22.01 9.94 29.99
N PRO A 326 22.53 9.27 31.05
CA PRO A 326 21.80 8.20 31.72
C PRO A 326 20.42 8.58 32.26
N GLN A 327 20.15 9.87 32.53
CA GLN A 327 18.84 10.34 33.01
C GLN A 327 17.75 10.33 31.94
N TYR A 328 18.12 10.21 30.66
CA TYR A 328 17.18 10.15 29.54
C TYR A 328 16.92 8.71 29.08
N SER A 329 17.53 7.71 29.72
CA SER A 329 17.24 6.32 29.37
C SER A 329 15.84 5.92 29.80
N LEU A 330 15.07 5.35 28.87
CA LEU A 330 13.72 4.81 29.13
C LEU A 330 13.74 3.57 30.03
N LEU A 331 14.89 2.89 30.14
CA LEU A 331 15.10 1.81 31.09
C LEU A 331 15.34 2.38 32.50
N ASN A 332 16.29 3.32 32.63
CA ASN A 332 16.68 3.85 33.93
C ASN A 332 15.58 4.69 34.60
N ASP A 333 14.75 5.37 33.82
CA ASP A 333 13.62 6.16 34.34
C ASP A 333 12.35 5.31 34.59
N GLY A 334 12.43 4.00 34.34
CA GLY A 334 11.35 3.04 34.55
C GLY A 334 10.20 3.16 33.55
N THR A 335 10.36 3.88 32.44
CA THR A 335 9.32 3.98 31.42
C THR A 335 9.04 2.63 30.77
N LEU A 336 10.07 1.86 30.42
CA LEU A 336 9.90 0.56 29.75
C LEU A 336 9.18 -0.48 30.62
N ASP A 337 9.24 -0.37 31.95
CA ASP A 337 8.57 -1.28 32.88
C ASP A 337 7.06 -1.03 33.00
N LYS A 338 6.58 0.13 32.54
CA LYS A 338 5.15 0.48 32.58
C LYS A 338 4.38 -0.30 31.51
N PRO A 339 3.07 -0.53 31.68
CA PRO A 339 2.21 -1.00 30.59
C PRO A 339 2.28 -0.05 29.38
N SER A 340 2.13 -0.59 28.16
CA SER A 340 2.11 0.20 26.93
C SER A 340 0.86 -0.07 26.10
N THR A 341 0.64 0.75 25.08
CA THR A 341 -0.20 0.34 23.94
C THR A 341 0.55 -0.69 23.09
N GLN A 342 -0.03 -1.08 21.95
CA GLN A 342 0.64 -1.91 20.96
C GLN A 342 1.86 -1.17 20.38
N VAL A 343 3.02 -1.82 20.38
CA VAL A 343 4.26 -1.24 19.83
C VAL A 343 4.81 -2.12 18.73
N LEU A 344 5.16 -1.50 17.61
CA LEU A 344 5.99 -2.07 16.57
C LEU A 344 7.38 -1.41 16.59
N LEU A 345 8.41 -2.23 16.82
CA LEU A 345 9.81 -1.82 16.75
C LEU A 345 10.38 -2.23 15.39
N VAL A 346 10.94 -1.31 14.62
CA VAL A 346 11.52 -1.61 13.29
C VAL A 346 12.89 -0.98 13.18
N ASN A 347 13.90 -1.79 12.85
CA ASN A 347 15.23 -1.25 12.57
C ASN A 347 16.04 -2.17 11.64
N GLY A 348 17.10 -1.64 11.04
CA GLY A 348 18.11 -2.44 10.36
C GLY A 348 19.11 -3.06 11.33
N ALA A 349 19.56 -4.27 11.02
CA ALA A 349 20.50 -5.02 11.86
C ALA A 349 21.86 -4.35 12.04
N ASP A 350 22.25 -3.53 11.07
CA ASP A 350 23.56 -2.89 10.97
C ASP A 350 23.45 -1.37 11.24
N ASP A 351 22.49 -0.95 12.06
CA ASP A 351 22.31 0.47 12.45
C ASP A 351 23.53 0.97 13.23
N GLU A 352 24.18 2.00 12.70
CA GLU A 352 25.35 2.65 13.31
C GLU A 352 25.02 4.09 13.79
N VAL A 353 23.74 4.50 13.76
CA VAL A 353 23.25 5.77 14.31
C VAL A 353 22.80 5.54 15.76
N PHE A 354 21.91 4.57 15.99
CA PHE A 354 21.56 4.09 17.32
C PHE A 354 21.82 2.59 17.43
N PRO A 355 22.28 2.09 18.58
CA PRO A 355 22.53 0.67 18.74
C PRO A 355 21.21 -0.09 18.55
N ILE A 356 21.17 -1.06 17.62
CA ILE A 356 20.02 -1.97 17.54
C ILE A 356 19.78 -2.71 18.86
N ASP A 357 20.80 -2.82 19.72
CA ASP A 357 20.68 -3.31 21.09
C ASP A 357 19.55 -2.63 21.88
N ASP A 358 19.21 -1.36 21.59
CA ASP A 358 18.06 -0.68 22.19
C ASP A 358 16.70 -1.29 21.83
N LEU A 359 16.56 -1.85 20.63
CA LEU A 359 15.38 -2.62 20.24
C LEU A 359 15.25 -3.88 21.10
N PHE A 360 16.37 -4.56 21.40
CA PHE A 360 16.35 -5.74 22.27
C PHE A 360 16.06 -5.37 23.73
N VAL A 361 16.64 -4.27 24.24
CA VAL A 361 16.29 -3.75 25.58
C VAL A 361 14.79 -3.50 25.69
N ALA A 362 14.15 -2.91 24.68
CA ALA A 362 12.71 -2.69 24.68
C ALA A 362 11.87 -3.99 24.64
N LEU A 363 12.41 -5.07 24.04
CA LEU A 363 11.76 -6.39 24.00
C LEU A 363 11.95 -7.19 25.30
N GLU A 364 13.08 -7.00 25.99
CA GLU A 364 13.41 -7.68 27.24
C GLU A 364 12.69 -7.10 28.46
N ASN A 365 12.09 -5.91 28.33
CA ASN A 365 11.49 -5.16 29.44
C ASN A 365 10.01 -4.79 29.18
N GLY A 366 9.21 -4.84 30.25
CA GLY A 366 7.79 -4.46 30.25
C GLY A 366 6.87 -5.42 29.49
N GLN A 367 5.81 -4.86 28.89
CA GLN A 367 4.87 -5.64 28.09
C GLN A 367 5.49 -6.12 26.77
N PRO A 368 5.09 -7.32 26.26
CA PRO A 368 5.53 -7.82 24.97
C PRO A 368 5.24 -6.85 23.83
N LYS A 369 6.19 -6.71 22.90
CA LYS A 369 6.11 -5.83 21.73
C LYS A 369 6.35 -6.63 20.46
N THR A 370 5.87 -6.13 19.33
CA THR A 370 6.20 -6.71 18.02
C THR A 370 7.47 -6.06 17.49
N ALA A 371 8.34 -6.83 16.85
CA ALA A 371 9.55 -6.28 16.25
C ALA A 371 9.83 -6.84 14.86
N ARG A 372 10.47 -6.03 14.03
CA ARG A 372 11.07 -6.43 12.76
C ARG A 372 12.51 -5.90 12.67
N VAL A 373 13.46 -6.82 12.59
CA VAL A 373 14.86 -6.53 12.29
C VAL A 373 15.13 -6.85 10.83
N ILE A 374 15.71 -5.90 10.10
CA ILE A 374 15.98 -6.03 8.67
C ILE A 374 17.46 -6.30 8.47
N LYS A 375 17.78 -7.54 8.08
CA LYS A 375 19.16 -8.02 7.94
C LYS A 375 19.88 -7.29 6.80
N GLY A 376 21.13 -6.89 7.02
CA GLY A 376 21.96 -6.26 5.98
C GLY A 376 21.59 -4.81 5.69
N ARG A 377 20.71 -4.22 6.52
CA ARG A 377 20.31 -2.81 6.42
C ARG A 377 20.78 -2.05 7.64
N LYS A 378 21.10 -0.78 7.42
CA LYS A 378 21.55 0.15 8.44
C LYS A 378 20.38 0.91 9.08
N HIS A 379 20.59 2.13 9.57
CA HIS A 379 19.59 2.91 10.29
C HIS A 379 18.21 2.91 9.64
N MET A 380 17.18 2.69 10.45
CA MET A 380 15.77 2.59 10.06
C MET A 380 15.42 1.44 9.10
N GLY A 381 16.39 0.64 8.64
CA GLY A 381 16.13 -0.53 7.81
C GLY A 381 15.52 -0.23 6.44
N GLU A 382 15.81 0.95 5.89
CA GLU A 382 15.24 1.41 4.62
C GLU A 382 15.85 0.69 3.39
N PRO A 383 15.08 0.53 2.29
CA PRO A 383 13.67 0.94 2.12
C PRO A 383 12.63 -0.10 2.60
N GLU A 384 13.04 -1.32 2.97
CA GLU A 384 12.11 -2.42 3.29
C GLU A 384 11.22 -2.14 4.51
N SER A 385 11.70 -1.33 5.46
CA SER A 385 10.94 -0.95 6.65
C SER A 385 9.61 -0.26 6.32
N PHE A 386 9.54 0.54 5.25
CA PHE A 386 8.33 1.27 4.90
C PHE A 386 7.17 0.36 4.53
N GLY A 387 7.40 -0.69 3.72
CA GLY A 387 6.34 -1.63 3.35
C GLY A 387 5.75 -2.34 4.58
N ILE A 388 6.61 -2.75 5.51
CA ILE A 388 6.22 -3.41 6.76
C ILE A 388 5.40 -2.47 7.66
N ILE A 389 5.82 -1.21 7.75
CA ILE A 389 5.16 -0.21 8.58
C ILE A 389 3.80 0.21 7.99
N LEU A 390 3.73 0.40 6.67
CA LEU A 390 2.48 0.72 5.99
C LEU A 390 1.46 -0.41 6.16
N GLU A 391 1.87 -1.68 5.97
CA GLU A 391 1.01 -2.85 6.23
C GLU A 391 0.51 -2.86 7.68
N TYR A 392 1.37 -2.55 8.65
CA TYR A 392 1.00 -2.46 10.06
C TYR A 392 -0.02 -1.35 10.34
N ILE A 393 0.21 -0.14 9.81
CA ILE A 393 -0.70 1.01 9.95
C ILE A 393 -2.06 0.68 9.33
N TYR A 394 -2.07 0.17 8.10
CA TYR A 394 -3.30 -0.14 7.38
C TYR A 394 -4.13 -1.19 8.11
N ARG A 395 -3.48 -2.24 8.61
CA ARG A 395 -4.15 -3.27 9.42
C ARG A 395 -4.74 -2.69 10.71
N LEU A 396 -4.01 -1.85 11.45
CA LEU A 396 -4.54 -1.25 12.68
C LEU A 396 -5.73 -0.33 12.39
N LEU A 397 -5.67 0.44 11.31
CA LEU A 397 -6.74 1.38 10.95
C LEU A 397 -7.93 0.71 10.25
N GLY A 398 -7.77 -0.54 9.79
CA GLY A 398 -8.76 -1.24 8.98
C GLY A 398 -8.84 -0.69 7.55
N ILE A 399 -7.72 -0.23 7.00
CA ILE A 399 -7.63 0.28 5.63
C ILE A 399 -7.46 -0.92 4.69
N GLU A 400 -8.41 -1.07 3.78
CA GLU A 400 -8.40 -2.10 2.75
C GLU A 400 -7.48 -1.70 1.58
N GLY A 401 -6.90 -2.69 0.91
CA GLY A 401 -6.01 -2.49 -0.23
C GLY A 401 -6.81 -2.36 -1.52
N ASN A 402 -6.58 -1.29 -2.29
CA ASN A 402 -7.07 -1.18 -3.66
C ASN A 402 -6.40 -2.29 -4.50
N THR A 403 -7.21 -3.23 -4.94
CA THR A 403 -6.81 -4.40 -5.72
C THR A 403 -7.42 -4.29 -7.10
N ARG A 404 -6.56 -4.30 -8.11
CA ARG A 404 -6.95 -4.30 -9.51
C ARG A 404 -7.08 -5.71 -10.04
N LEU A 405 -8.24 -6.02 -10.59
CA LEU A 405 -8.60 -7.32 -11.14
C LEU A 405 -8.78 -7.23 -12.65
N LEU A 406 -8.16 -8.14 -13.40
CA LEU A 406 -8.48 -8.36 -14.81
C LEU A 406 -9.32 -9.63 -14.95
N ILE A 407 -10.56 -9.51 -15.41
CA ILE A 407 -11.52 -10.61 -15.51
C ILE A 407 -11.81 -10.89 -16.98
N LEU A 408 -11.61 -12.14 -17.39
CA LEU A 408 -11.83 -12.63 -18.75
C LEU A 408 -12.42 -14.05 -18.72
N SER A 409 -12.99 -14.49 -19.84
CA SER A 409 -13.55 -15.83 -19.98
C SER A 409 -13.75 -16.16 -21.46
N ASP A 410 -13.93 -17.44 -21.78
CA ASP A 410 -14.34 -17.91 -23.11
C ASP A 410 -13.37 -17.44 -24.21
N THR A 411 -12.06 -17.65 -23.97
CA THR A 411 -11.01 -17.29 -24.94
C THR A 411 -10.90 -18.31 -26.07
N HIS A 412 -11.37 -19.54 -25.87
CA HIS A 412 -11.46 -20.59 -26.88
C HIS A 412 -10.15 -20.86 -27.65
N GLY A 413 -8.99 -20.74 -26.99
CA GLY A 413 -7.69 -20.90 -27.63
C GLY A 413 -7.41 -19.89 -28.75
N ALA A 414 -8.10 -18.75 -28.77
CA ALA A 414 -7.95 -17.73 -29.81
C ALA A 414 -6.49 -17.24 -29.89
N ASN A 415 -5.96 -17.22 -31.12
CA ASN A 415 -4.58 -16.82 -31.36
C ASN A 415 -4.35 -15.36 -30.93
N VAL A 416 -3.39 -15.15 -30.03
CA VAL A 416 -3.03 -13.86 -29.47
C VAL A 416 -2.31 -13.04 -30.53
N SER A 417 -3.08 -12.39 -31.42
CA SER A 417 -2.59 -11.12 -31.93
C SER A 417 -2.60 -10.14 -30.74
N SER A 418 -1.45 -9.53 -30.45
CA SER A 418 -1.19 -8.61 -29.31
C SER A 418 -2.14 -7.40 -29.19
N LYS A 419 -3.19 -7.29 -30.01
CA LYS A 419 -4.13 -6.17 -30.06
C LYS A 419 -5.35 -6.33 -29.15
N ASN A 420 -5.53 -7.48 -28.50
CA ASN A 420 -6.73 -7.78 -27.73
C ASN A 420 -6.52 -8.00 -26.22
N ILE A 421 -5.27 -8.01 -25.75
CA ILE A 421 -4.94 -8.10 -24.32
C ILE A 421 -4.67 -6.68 -23.81
N PRO A 422 -5.24 -6.26 -22.66
CA PRO A 422 -4.97 -4.96 -22.06
C PRO A 422 -3.50 -4.84 -21.62
N GLU A 423 -2.86 -3.70 -21.91
CA GLU A 423 -1.50 -3.37 -21.44
C GLU A 423 -1.47 -2.92 -19.97
N GLN A 424 -2.64 -2.67 -19.37
CA GLN A 424 -2.76 -2.21 -17.99
C GLN A 424 -2.37 -3.32 -17.00
N ARG A 425 -1.47 -2.99 -16.06
CA ARG A 425 -1.14 -3.86 -14.92
C ARG A 425 -2.40 -4.17 -14.10
N ALA A 426 -2.54 -5.43 -13.70
CA ALA A 426 -3.49 -5.87 -12.68
C ALA A 426 -2.75 -6.59 -11.53
N ASP A 427 -3.33 -6.62 -10.33
CA ASP A 427 -2.78 -7.39 -9.22
C ASP A 427 -3.15 -8.88 -9.36
N VAL A 428 -4.32 -9.17 -9.92
CA VAL A 428 -4.79 -10.55 -10.20
C VAL A 428 -5.54 -10.59 -11.54
N ALA A 429 -5.28 -11.62 -12.35
CA ALA A 429 -6.13 -11.96 -13.49
C ALA A 429 -6.98 -13.22 -13.20
N LEU A 430 -8.23 -13.25 -13.66
CA LEU A 430 -9.22 -14.30 -13.42
C LEU A 430 -9.79 -14.78 -14.76
N HIS A 431 -9.52 -16.03 -15.17
CA HIS A 431 -10.09 -16.64 -16.39
C HIS A 431 -11.22 -17.64 -16.07
N CYS A 432 -12.47 -17.27 -16.33
CA CYS A 432 -13.67 -17.98 -15.85
C CYS A 432 -14.10 -19.17 -16.72
N GLY A 433 -13.15 -19.97 -17.23
CA GLY A 433 -13.46 -21.16 -18.05
C GLY A 433 -13.56 -20.92 -19.55
N ASP A 434 -13.74 -22.02 -20.27
CA ASP A 434 -13.66 -22.15 -21.73
C ASP A 434 -12.34 -21.58 -22.28
N LEU A 435 -11.27 -22.21 -21.79
CA LEU A 435 -9.89 -21.96 -22.21
C LEU A 435 -9.67 -22.36 -23.66
N THR A 436 -10.47 -23.31 -24.15
CA THR A 436 -10.32 -23.96 -25.46
C THR A 436 -11.66 -23.99 -26.21
N ASP A 437 -11.62 -24.22 -27.52
CA ASP A 437 -12.84 -24.46 -28.31
C ASP A 437 -13.14 -25.97 -28.37
N GLY A 438 -12.09 -26.76 -28.58
CA GLY A 438 -12.17 -28.20 -28.79
C GLY A 438 -11.45 -29.03 -27.72
N SER A 439 -10.90 -28.44 -26.65
CA SER A 439 -10.08 -29.14 -25.66
C SER A 439 -8.78 -29.73 -26.19
N LYS A 440 -8.22 -29.14 -27.25
CA LYS A 440 -6.97 -29.62 -27.85
C LYS A 440 -5.77 -29.14 -27.05
N LEU A 441 -4.70 -29.94 -27.00
CA LEU A 441 -3.47 -29.54 -26.29
C LEU A 441 -2.89 -28.23 -26.81
N GLU A 442 -2.97 -28.00 -28.12
CA GLU A 442 -2.46 -26.77 -28.72
C GLU A 442 -3.24 -25.53 -28.30
N GLU A 443 -4.57 -25.65 -28.16
CA GLU A 443 -5.41 -24.56 -27.68
C GLU A 443 -5.07 -24.19 -26.23
N PHE A 444 -4.80 -25.18 -25.36
CA PHE A 444 -4.30 -24.91 -24.01
C PHE A 444 -2.95 -24.19 -24.01
N ARG A 445 -2.04 -24.52 -24.93
CA ARG A 445 -0.76 -23.81 -25.05
C ARG A 445 -0.96 -22.35 -25.45
N LEU A 446 -1.82 -22.09 -26.43
CA LEU A 446 -2.18 -20.73 -26.84
C LEU A 446 -2.78 -19.93 -25.69
N THR A 447 -3.64 -20.54 -24.89
CA THR A 447 -4.21 -19.90 -23.70
C THR A 447 -3.16 -19.64 -22.62
N LEU A 448 -2.20 -20.54 -22.41
CA LEU A 448 -1.07 -20.29 -21.51
C LEU A 448 -0.18 -19.14 -22.01
N GLU A 449 0.05 -19.02 -23.32
CA GLU A 449 0.76 -17.88 -23.89
C GLU A 449 0.01 -16.56 -23.68
N LEU A 450 -1.31 -16.56 -23.89
CA LEU A 450 -2.19 -15.42 -23.56
C LEU A 450 -2.03 -15.01 -22.10
N LEU A 451 -2.14 -15.97 -21.17
CA LEU A 451 -2.05 -15.71 -19.73
C LEU A 451 -0.66 -15.21 -19.32
N LYS A 452 0.41 -15.72 -19.93
CA LYS A 452 1.78 -15.23 -19.70
C LYS A 452 1.98 -13.79 -20.17
N ALA A 453 1.27 -13.37 -21.22
CA ALA A 453 1.37 -12.01 -21.75
C ALA A 453 0.64 -10.96 -20.90
N ILE A 454 -0.26 -11.36 -20.01
CA ILE A 454 -0.95 -10.45 -19.09
C ILE A 454 0.02 -9.96 -18.00
N ASP A 455 0.11 -8.65 -17.82
CA ASP A 455 0.85 -8.01 -16.72
C ASP A 455 0.10 -8.12 -15.39
N ALA A 456 0.14 -9.31 -14.80
CA ALA A 456 -0.34 -9.58 -13.44
C ALA A 456 0.55 -10.62 -12.74
N PRO A 457 0.92 -10.44 -11.47
CA PRO A 457 1.75 -11.41 -10.76
C PRO A 457 1.01 -12.73 -10.47
N LEU A 458 -0.31 -12.69 -10.31
CA LEU A 458 -1.16 -13.87 -10.08
C LEU A 458 -2.23 -13.99 -11.17
N LYS A 459 -2.37 -15.17 -11.77
CA LYS A 459 -3.43 -15.52 -12.73
C LYS A 459 -4.15 -16.78 -12.24
N LEU A 460 -5.44 -16.65 -11.94
CA LEU A 460 -6.30 -17.74 -11.49
C LEU A 460 -7.16 -18.21 -12.65
N VAL A 461 -7.25 -19.53 -12.84
CA VAL A 461 -7.88 -20.14 -14.01
C VAL A 461 -8.78 -21.28 -13.57
N ILE A 462 -10.00 -21.33 -14.09
CA ILE A 462 -10.86 -22.53 -14.01
C ILE A 462 -11.12 -23.06 -15.42
N ALA A 463 -11.54 -24.32 -15.51
CA ALA A 463 -12.04 -24.92 -16.75
C ALA A 463 -13.50 -24.50 -17.02
N GLY A 464 -13.90 -24.58 -18.29
CA GLY A 464 -15.30 -24.57 -18.71
C GLY A 464 -15.71 -25.89 -19.38
N ASN A 465 -16.89 -25.93 -19.99
CA ASN A 465 -17.38 -27.17 -20.59
C ASN A 465 -16.63 -27.57 -21.85
N HIS A 466 -16.04 -26.61 -22.58
CA HIS A 466 -15.18 -26.89 -23.73
C HIS A 466 -13.86 -27.56 -23.33
N ASP A 467 -13.44 -27.43 -22.07
CA ASP A 467 -12.15 -27.94 -21.56
C ASP A 467 -12.24 -29.40 -21.07
N PHE A 468 -12.99 -30.25 -21.78
CA PHE A 468 -13.33 -31.60 -21.32
C PHE A 468 -12.15 -32.55 -21.08
N THR A 469 -10.96 -32.34 -21.67
CA THR A 469 -9.75 -33.13 -21.36
C THR A 469 -9.16 -32.83 -19.99
N MET A 470 -9.58 -31.72 -19.35
CA MET A 470 -9.27 -31.42 -17.95
C MET A 470 -10.22 -32.14 -16.97
N ASP A 471 -11.34 -32.67 -17.44
CA ASP A 471 -12.22 -33.56 -16.69
C ASP A 471 -11.91 -35.00 -17.11
N VAL A 472 -11.06 -35.68 -16.32
CA VAL A 472 -10.55 -37.02 -16.65
C VAL A 472 -11.72 -38.00 -16.88
N ALA A 473 -12.77 -37.93 -16.07
CA ALA A 473 -13.92 -38.82 -16.19
C ALA A 473 -14.74 -38.53 -17.46
N ALA A 474 -14.97 -37.26 -17.78
CA ALA A 474 -15.65 -36.87 -19.01
C ALA A 474 -14.83 -37.25 -20.25
N PHE A 475 -13.49 -37.08 -20.21
CA PHE A 475 -12.63 -37.44 -21.32
C PHE A 475 -12.61 -38.96 -21.57
N GLU A 476 -12.49 -39.77 -20.50
CA GLU A 476 -12.61 -41.23 -20.59
C GLU A 476 -13.96 -41.66 -21.20
N ALA A 477 -15.07 -41.09 -20.71
CA ALA A 477 -16.40 -41.39 -21.22
C ALA A 477 -16.54 -41.03 -22.70
N LYS A 478 -16.03 -39.86 -23.11
CA LYS A 478 -16.10 -39.36 -24.49
C LYS A 478 -15.29 -40.21 -25.47
N VAL A 479 -14.13 -40.72 -25.05
CA VAL A 479 -13.34 -41.68 -25.84
C VAL A 479 -14.07 -43.03 -25.93
N ALA A 480 -14.70 -43.48 -24.85
CA ALA A 480 -15.45 -44.74 -24.82
C ALA A 480 -16.75 -44.71 -25.67
N GLU A 481 -17.36 -43.55 -25.86
CA GLU A 481 -18.57 -43.36 -26.69
C GLU A 481 -18.31 -43.39 -28.20
N ALA A 482 -17.06 -43.30 -28.65
CA ALA A 482 -16.73 -43.27 -30.07
C ALA A 482 -17.00 -44.63 -30.75
N ILE A 483 -17.68 -44.60 -31.92
CA ILE A 483 -17.99 -45.79 -32.73
C ILE A 483 -17.48 -45.59 -34.17
N PRO A 484 -16.54 -46.44 -34.65
CA PRO A 484 -15.84 -47.49 -33.90
C PRO A 484 -14.93 -46.92 -32.79
N PRO A 485 -14.54 -47.73 -31.78
CA PRO A 485 -13.66 -47.27 -30.70
C PRO A 485 -12.39 -46.63 -31.25
N LEU A 486 -12.03 -45.46 -30.71
CA LEU A 486 -10.80 -44.76 -31.08
C LEU A 486 -9.60 -45.41 -30.41
N ASP A 487 -8.51 -45.59 -31.16
CA ASP A 487 -7.22 -45.99 -30.60
C ASP A 487 -6.64 -44.82 -29.78
N PRO A 488 -6.36 -44.98 -28.48
CA PRO A 488 -5.75 -43.93 -27.65
C PRO A 488 -4.47 -43.34 -28.25
N GLU A 489 -3.67 -44.11 -28.99
CA GLU A 489 -2.45 -43.62 -29.65
C GLU A 489 -2.76 -42.64 -30.80
N LEU A 490 -3.96 -42.71 -31.40
CA LEU A 490 -4.41 -41.78 -32.45
C LEU A 490 -5.04 -40.51 -31.87
N VAL A 491 -5.54 -40.56 -30.63
CA VAL A 491 -6.16 -39.41 -29.93
C VAL A 491 -5.10 -38.54 -29.23
N ALA A 492 -4.07 -39.18 -28.67
CA ALA A 492 -3.05 -38.53 -27.87
C ALA A 492 -2.30 -37.36 -28.55
N PRO A 493 -2.00 -37.37 -29.87
CA PRO A 493 -1.33 -36.24 -30.51
C PRO A 493 -2.14 -34.93 -30.48
N GLU A 494 -3.47 -35.03 -30.53
CA GLU A 494 -4.36 -33.86 -30.62
C GLU A 494 -4.87 -33.42 -29.23
N TYR A 495 -5.31 -34.38 -28.41
CA TYR A 495 -5.98 -34.13 -27.13
C TYR A 495 -5.12 -34.48 -25.91
N GLY A 496 -3.97 -35.12 -26.13
CA GLY A 496 -3.11 -35.58 -25.06
C GLY A 496 -3.56 -36.88 -24.41
N THR A 497 -2.74 -37.35 -23.48
CA THR A 497 -3.05 -38.45 -22.57
C THR A 497 -3.90 -37.96 -21.38
N LEU A 498 -4.52 -38.88 -20.65
CA LEU A 498 -5.33 -38.55 -19.47
C LEU A 498 -4.53 -37.70 -18.47
N GLY A 499 -5.05 -36.53 -18.13
CA GLY A 499 -4.41 -35.59 -17.20
C GLY A 499 -3.33 -34.70 -17.82
N GLN A 500 -2.93 -34.91 -19.08
CA GLN A 500 -1.87 -34.11 -19.72
C GLN A 500 -2.25 -32.64 -19.86
N ALA A 501 -3.51 -32.34 -20.15
CA ALA A 501 -4.01 -30.95 -20.20
C ALA A 501 -3.85 -30.23 -18.85
N ARG A 502 -4.14 -30.92 -17.72
CA ARG A 502 -3.91 -30.38 -16.37
C ARG A 502 -2.42 -30.19 -16.08
N GLN A 503 -1.58 -31.14 -16.50
CA GLN A 503 -0.13 -31.06 -16.29
C GLN A 503 0.48 -29.80 -16.90
N LEU A 504 -0.04 -29.31 -18.04
CA LEU A 504 0.43 -28.06 -18.65
C LEU A 504 0.29 -26.85 -17.71
N PHE A 505 -0.73 -26.82 -16.85
CA PHE A 505 -0.96 -25.73 -15.91
C PHE A 505 -0.12 -25.90 -14.64
N GLU A 506 0.09 -27.13 -14.17
CA GLU A 506 1.05 -27.40 -13.07
C GLU A 506 2.47 -26.99 -13.47
N ASP A 507 2.87 -27.29 -14.71
CA ASP A 507 4.18 -26.90 -15.25
C ASP A 507 4.31 -25.37 -15.41
N ALA A 508 3.20 -24.64 -15.52
CA ALA A 508 3.16 -23.19 -15.65
C ALA A 508 3.05 -22.44 -14.31
N LYS A 509 2.93 -23.15 -13.19
CA LYS A 509 2.67 -22.56 -11.86
C LYS A 509 3.68 -21.53 -11.41
N ASP A 510 4.97 -21.78 -11.68
CA ASP A 510 6.07 -20.86 -11.36
C ASP A 510 6.02 -19.53 -12.15
N THR A 511 5.17 -19.44 -13.18
CA THR A 511 4.91 -18.20 -13.93
C THR A 511 3.73 -17.39 -13.37
N GLY A 512 3.19 -17.81 -12.22
CA GLY A 512 2.06 -17.15 -11.56
C GLY A 512 0.68 -17.62 -12.03
N ILE A 513 0.61 -18.63 -12.91
CA ILE A 513 -0.66 -19.19 -13.42
C ILE A 513 -1.09 -20.38 -12.53
N VAL A 514 -2.27 -20.29 -11.92
CA VAL A 514 -2.79 -21.30 -11.00
C VAL A 514 -4.15 -21.80 -11.49
N PHE A 515 -4.22 -23.08 -11.83
CA PHE A 515 -5.48 -23.76 -12.11
C PHE A 515 -6.21 -24.10 -10.81
N LEU A 516 -7.50 -23.81 -10.73
CA LEU A 516 -8.32 -24.02 -9.53
C LEU A 516 -9.39 -25.08 -9.79
N ASP A 517 -9.35 -26.13 -8.98
CA ASP A 517 -10.48 -27.05 -8.83
C ASP A 517 -11.60 -26.41 -8.00
N GLN A 518 -12.79 -27.02 -8.03
CA GLN A 518 -13.91 -26.54 -7.23
C GLN A 518 -13.55 -26.47 -5.74
N GLY A 519 -13.83 -25.32 -5.11
CA GLY A 519 -13.61 -25.11 -3.69
C GLY A 519 -13.16 -23.69 -3.37
N SER A 520 -12.87 -23.46 -2.08
CA SER A 520 -12.34 -22.19 -1.59
C SER A 520 -10.81 -22.19 -1.58
N HIS A 521 -10.23 -21.09 -2.05
CA HIS A 521 -8.79 -20.86 -2.18
C HIS A 521 -8.44 -19.47 -1.63
N SER A 522 -7.28 -19.31 -1.01
CA SER A 522 -6.83 -18.02 -0.44
C SER A 522 -5.41 -17.67 -0.87
N PHE A 523 -5.19 -16.39 -1.17
CA PHE A 523 -3.93 -15.85 -1.70
C PHE A 523 -3.57 -14.54 -1.01
N LYS A 524 -2.32 -14.41 -0.56
CA LYS A 524 -1.74 -13.11 -0.21
C LYS A 524 -1.20 -12.45 -1.49
N LEU A 525 -1.71 -11.28 -1.82
CA LEU A 525 -1.33 -10.52 -3.01
C LEU A 525 -0.09 -9.65 -2.76
N GLU A 526 0.59 -9.23 -3.82
CA GLU A 526 1.76 -8.34 -3.73
C GLU A 526 1.44 -6.98 -3.10
N ASN A 527 0.22 -6.48 -3.30
CA ASN A 527 -0.27 -5.24 -2.68
C ASN A 527 -0.61 -5.40 -1.18
N GLY A 528 -0.39 -6.59 -0.61
CA GLY A 528 -0.65 -6.91 0.80
C GLY A 528 -2.07 -7.40 1.10
N ALA A 529 -3.00 -7.33 0.14
CA ALA A 529 -4.35 -7.82 0.32
C ALA A 529 -4.41 -9.35 0.46
N MET A 530 -5.41 -9.83 1.20
CA MET A 530 -5.81 -11.23 1.24
C MET A 530 -7.02 -11.42 0.34
N LEU A 531 -6.85 -12.26 -0.68
CA LEU A 531 -7.90 -12.63 -1.61
C LEU A 531 -8.39 -14.04 -1.29
N THR A 532 -9.68 -14.19 -1.02
CA THR A 532 -10.37 -15.49 -0.91
C THR A 532 -11.32 -15.68 -2.10
N VAL A 533 -11.09 -16.75 -2.87
CA VAL A 533 -11.84 -17.09 -4.07
C VAL A 533 -12.56 -18.44 -3.89
N TYR A 534 -13.84 -18.50 -4.18
CA TYR A 534 -14.52 -19.77 -4.42
C TYR A 534 -14.55 -20.04 -5.93
N ALA A 535 -13.99 -21.17 -6.37
CA ALA A 535 -13.92 -21.57 -7.77
C ALA A 535 -14.91 -22.70 -8.08
N SER A 536 -15.51 -22.73 -9.28
CA SER A 536 -16.23 -23.91 -9.77
C SER A 536 -16.38 -23.92 -11.31
N PRO A 537 -15.92 -24.98 -12.01
CA PRO A 537 -16.11 -25.12 -13.45
C PRO A 537 -17.51 -25.62 -13.84
N TYR A 538 -18.30 -26.11 -12.88
CA TYR A 538 -19.49 -26.91 -13.18
C TYR A 538 -20.68 -26.12 -13.75
N THR A 539 -21.31 -26.66 -14.80
CA THR A 539 -22.50 -26.07 -15.45
C THR A 539 -23.66 -27.08 -15.63
N PRO A 540 -24.93 -26.63 -15.51
CA PRO A 540 -26.09 -27.51 -15.68
C PRO A 540 -26.37 -27.80 -17.16
N ALA A 541 -26.26 -29.06 -17.59
CA ALA A 541 -26.54 -29.47 -18.97
C ALA A 541 -26.89 -30.97 -19.10
N LEU A 542 -27.48 -31.35 -20.24
CA LEU A 542 -27.81 -32.75 -20.58
C LEU A 542 -26.76 -33.41 -21.51
N GLY A 543 -25.57 -32.82 -21.62
CA GLY A 543 -24.51 -33.24 -22.55
C GLY A 543 -23.40 -34.09 -21.92
N ALA A 544 -22.45 -34.50 -22.77
CA ALA A 544 -21.23 -35.23 -22.41
C ALA A 544 -19.97 -34.33 -22.54
N TRP A 545 -20.11 -33.03 -22.28
CA TRP A 545 -18.97 -32.10 -22.23
C TRP A 545 -18.35 -32.08 -20.83
N GLY A 546 -17.21 -31.41 -20.66
CA GLY A 546 -16.50 -31.39 -19.38
C GLY A 546 -17.29 -30.67 -18.30
N PHE A 547 -17.15 -31.10 -17.04
CA PHE A 547 -17.70 -30.38 -15.89
C PHE A 547 -19.21 -30.11 -15.97
N GLN A 548 -19.99 -30.98 -16.63
CA GLN A 548 -21.45 -30.85 -16.71
C GLN A 548 -22.15 -31.74 -15.70
N TYR A 549 -23.27 -31.26 -15.15
CA TYR A 549 -24.16 -32.06 -14.30
C TYR A 549 -25.62 -31.93 -14.75
N HIS A 550 -26.38 -32.97 -14.47
CA HIS A 550 -27.78 -33.04 -14.89
C HIS A 550 -28.62 -31.97 -14.13
N PRO A 551 -29.36 -31.08 -14.83
CA PRO A 551 -30.10 -29.98 -14.19
C PRO A 551 -31.08 -30.42 -13.09
N ASN A 552 -31.74 -31.57 -13.27
CA ASN A 552 -32.67 -32.12 -12.25
C ASN A 552 -32.00 -32.73 -11.01
N LYS A 553 -30.68 -32.98 -11.03
CA LYS A 553 -29.95 -33.48 -9.85
C LYS A 553 -29.47 -32.33 -8.96
N GLY A 554 -29.39 -31.12 -9.50
CA GLY A 554 -28.78 -29.97 -8.85
C GLY A 554 -27.27 -30.13 -8.68
N HIS A 555 -26.62 -29.10 -8.13
CA HIS A 555 -25.21 -29.14 -7.73
C HIS A 555 -24.99 -28.29 -6.49
N GLN A 556 -24.15 -28.78 -5.59
CA GLN A 556 -23.87 -28.08 -4.33
C GLN A 556 -22.66 -27.15 -4.50
N PHE A 557 -22.86 -25.87 -4.18
CA PHE A 557 -21.82 -24.85 -4.18
C PHE A 557 -21.57 -24.39 -2.74
N ASP A 558 -20.47 -24.83 -2.13
CA ASP A 558 -20.14 -24.58 -0.72
C ASP A 558 -19.46 -23.22 -0.50
N ILE A 559 -20.12 -22.16 -0.98
CA ILE A 559 -19.61 -20.78 -0.89
C ILE A 559 -19.76 -20.30 0.55
N GLN A 560 -18.63 -20.04 1.21
CA GLN A 560 -18.60 -19.57 2.60
C GLN A 560 -18.84 -18.06 2.69
N GLN A 561 -19.42 -17.61 3.82
CA GLN A 561 -19.43 -16.18 4.16
C GLN A 561 -18.00 -15.66 4.28
N GLY A 562 -17.77 -14.41 3.86
CA GLY A 562 -16.43 -13.81 3.79
C GLY A 562 -15.63 -14.18 2.54
N THR A 563 -16.20 -14.95 1.61
CA THR A 563 -15.62 -15.14 0.26
C THR A 563 -15.58 -13.80 -0.47
N ASN A 564 -14.42 -13.34 -0.91
CA ASN A 564 -14.30 -12.08 -1.65
C ASN A 564 -14.84 -12.22 -3.08
N ILE A 565 -14.39 -13.27 -3.79
CA ILE A 565 -14.73 -13.50 -5.20
C ILE A 565 -15.31 -14.90 -5.37
N VAL A 566 -16.43 -15.00 -6.05
CA VAL A 566 -16.94 -16.26 -6.62
C VAL A 566 -16.60 -16.27 -8.09
N MET A 567 -15.92 -17.33 -8.53
CA MET A 567 -15.43 -17.52 -9.89
C MET A 567 -16.04 -18.82 -10.43
N THR A 568 -16.99 -18.71 -11.36
CA THR A 568 -17.64 -19.88 -11.96
C THR A 568 -17.63 -19.81 -13.47
N HIS A 569 -17.74 -20.95 -14.15
CA HIS A 569 -17.89 -20.90 -15.60
C HIS A 569 -19.31 -20.45 -16.01
N GLY A 570 -20.33 -21.13 -15.49
CA GLY A 570 -21.73 -20.79 -15.74
C GLY A 570 -22.24 -19.60 -14.91
N SER A 571 -23.28 -18.93 -15.43
CA SER A 571 -23.96 -17.82 -14.77
C SER A 571 -24.98 -18.29 -13.71
N PRO A 572 -25.25 -17.48 -12.66
CA PRO A 572 -26.36 -17.74 -11.75
C PRO A 572 -27.69 -17.33 -12.39
N ARG A 573 -28.76 -18.07 -12.11
CA ARG A 573 -30.06 -17.84 -12.74
C ARG A 573 -30.62 -16.46 -12.43
N GLY A 574 -31.01 -15.74 -13.48
CA GLY A 574 -31.58 -14.40 -13.39
C GLY A 574 -30.58 -13.26 -13.53
N ILE A 575 -29.27 -13.54 -13.59
CA ILE A 575 -28.21 -12.55 -13.76
C ILE A 575 -27.47 -12.83 -15.06
N MET A 576 -27.65 -11.95 -16.06
CA MET A 576 -26.87 -11.99 -17.31
C MET A 576 -26.86 -13.38 -17.99
N ASP A 577 -27.98 -14.11 -17.86
CA ASP A 577 -28.11 -15.53 -18.20
C ASP A 577 -29.07 -15.79 -19.38
N MET A 578 -29.42 -14.74 -20.13
CA MET A 578 -30.38 -14.80 -21.22
C MET A 578 -29.67 -15.11 -22.54
N THR A 579 -30.07 -16.19 -23.21
CA THR A 579 -29.53 -16.60 -24.52
C THR A 579 -30.27 -15.90 -25.67
N TYR A 580 -29.76 -16.02 -26.91
CA TYR A 580 -30.49 -15.56 -28.10
C TYR A 580 -31.86 -16.22 -28.28
N ALA A 581 -32.02 -17.46 -27.80
CA ALA A 581 -33.31 -18.16 -27.80
C ALA A 581 -34.31 -17.60 -26.78
N ARG A 582 -33.91 -16.57 -26.00
CA ARG A 582 -34.68 -15.96 -24.91
C ARG A 582 -34.99 -16.93 -23.78
N GLU A 583 -34.08 -17.87 -23.55
CA GLU A 583 -34.13 -18.81 -22.46
C GLU A 583 -33.09 -18.44 -21.39
N ARG A 584 -33.35 -18.80 -20.14
CA ARG A 584 -32.43 -18.59 -19.02
C ARG A 584 -31.59 -19.85 -18.82
N ALA A 585 -30.30 -19.76 -19.14
CA ALA A 585 -29.35 -20.85 -18.98
C ALA A 585 -28.73 -20.93 -17.58
N GLY A 586 -28.92 -19.90 -16.75
CA GLY A 586 -28.25 -19.79 -15.46
C GLY A 586 -28.72 -20.80 -14.41
N CYS A 587 -27.83 -21.11 -13.47
CA CYS A 587 -28.06 -22.10 -12.42
C CYS A 587 -28.82 -21.52 -11.21
N PRO A 588 -29.97 -22.11 -10.79
CA PRO A 588 -30.71 -21.66 -9.61
C PRO A 588 -30.01 -21.98 -8.29
N ASP A 589 -29.30 -23.10 -8.20
CA ASP A 589 -28.56 -23.50 -6.99
C ASP A 589 -27.38 -22.55 -6.74
N LEU A 590 -26.67 -22.16 -7.81
CA LEU A 590 -25.60 -21.17 -7.76
C LEU A 590 -26.12 -19.80 -7.33
N PHE A 591 -27.25 -19.35 -7.86
CA PHE A 591 -27.88 -18.09 -7.40
C PHE A 591 -28.17 -18.14 -5.90
N THR A 592 -28.70 -19.27 -5.42
CA THR A 592 -29.02 -19.47 -4.01
C THR A 592 -27.77 -19.35 -3.13
N ALA A 593 -26.70 -20.06 -3.49
CA ALA A 593 -25.44 -20.04 -2.75
C ALA A 593 -24.81 -18.63 -2.72
N VAL A 594 -24.80 -17.92 -3.85
CA VAL A 594 -24.25 -16.55 -3.94
C VAL A 594 -25.10 -15.55 -3.15
N ALA A 595 -26.44 -15.65 -3.20
CA ALA A 595 -27.33 -14.78 -2.43
C ALA A 595 -27.20 -14.98 -0.90
N GLN A 596 -26.80 -16.18 -0.46
CA GLN A 596 -26.53 -16.51 0.93
C GLN A 596 -25.14 -16.04 1.38
N ALA A 597 -24.11 -16.24 0.55
CA ALA A 597 -22.73 -15.90 0.88
C ALA A 597 -22.39 -14.42 0.68
N ARG A 598 -23.06 -13.76 -0.28
CA ARG A 598 -22.93 -12.34 -0.63
C ARG A 598 -21.47 -11.90 -0.87
N PRO A 599 -20.76 -12.54 -1.82
CA PRO A 599 -19.39 -12.15 -2.15
C PRO A 599 -19.34 -10.72 -2.71
N GLN A 600 -18.16 -10.11 -2.69
CA GLN A 600 -17.96 -8.79 -3.30
C GLN A 600 -18.14 -8.91 -4.82
N ILE A 601 -17.48 -9.88 -5.46
CA ILE A 601 -17.61 -10.12 -6.90
C ILE A 601 -18.11 -11.55 -7.16
N HIS A 602 -18.99 -11.70 -8.15
CA HIS A 602 -19.22 -12.97 -8.82
C HIS A 602 -18.90 -12.81 -10.30
N CYS A 603 -17.78 -13.38 -10.74
CA CYS A 603 -17.36 -13.40 -12.13
C CYS A 603 -17.60 -14.75 -12.80
N PHE A 604 -18.04 -14.71 -14.06
CA PHE A 604 -18.38 -15.88 -14.87
C PHE A 604 -18.36 -15.59 -16.37
N GLY A 605 -18.62 -16.62 -17.19
CA GLY A 605 -18.67 -16.54 -18.65
C GLY A 605 -19.84 -17.34 -19.24
N HIS A 606 -19.54 -18.17 -20.24
CA HIS A 606 -20.43 -19.17 -20.89
C HIS A 606 -21.56 -18.59 -21.76
N ILE A 607 -22.21 -17.50 -21.31
CA ILE A 607 -23.33 -16.87 -22.04
C ILE A 607 -22.82 -15.59 -22.68
N HIS A 608 -22.29 -15.68 -23.90
CA HIS A 608 -21.71 -14.55 -24.64
C HIS A 608 -22.69 -13.40 -24.85
N GLU A 609 -23.99 -13.69 -24.99
CA GLU A 609 -25.03 -12.66 -25.14
C GLU A 609 -25.27 -11.85 -23.87
N GLY A 610 -24.87 -12.43 -22.74
CA GLY A 610 -25.00 -11.88 -21.40
C GLY A 610 -23.85 -10.97 -21.01
N TRP A 611 -22.81 -10.78 -21.84
CA TRP A 611 -21.64 -9.98 -21.48
C TRP A 611 -22.02 -8.62 -20.91
N GLY A 612 -21.41 -8.27 -19.79
CA GLY A 612 -21.78 -7.10 -19.02
C GLY A 612 -21.37 -7.18 -17.55
N ALA A 613 -21.68 -6.11 -16.83
CA ALA A 613 -21.53 -6.04 -15.39
C ALA A 613 -22.74 -5.34 -14.75
N LYS A 614 -23.16 -5.84 -13.58
CA LYS A 614 -24.27 -5.28 -12.81
C LYS A 614 -23.94 -5.32 -11.32
N LEU A 615 -24.05 -4.18 -10.66
CA LEU A 615 -23.98 -4.10 -9.21
C LEU A 615 -25.36 -4.42 -8.64
N VAL A 616 -25.47 -5.49 -7.87
CA VAL A 616 -26.74 -5.98 -7.31
C VAL A 616 -26.79 -5.66 -5.83
N THR A 617 -27.85 -4.98 -5.41
CA THR A 617 -28.17 -4.76 -4.00
C THR A 617 -29.12 -5.84 -3.49
N TRP A 618 -28.73 -6.51 -2.41
CA TRP A 618 -29.50 -7.56 -1.77
C TRP A 618 -30.56 -6.96 -0.83
N LYS A 619 -31.78 -7.53 -0.84
CA LYS A 619 -32.83 -7.18 0.12
C LYS A 619 -32.52 -7.71 1.52
N SER A 620 -32.91 -6.95 2.54
CA SER A 620 -32.68 -7.28 3.95
C SER A 620 -33.58 -8.41 4.48
N SER A 621 -34.74 -8.63 3.86
CA SER A 621 -35.71 -9.65 4.28
C SER A 621 -35.28 -11.04 3.80
N GLY A 622 -34.80 -11.89 4.71
CA GLY A 622 -34.44 -13.27 4.42
C GLY A 622 -35.66 -14.10 4.00
N THR A 623 -35.76 -14.43 2.72
CA THR A 623 -36.69 -15.45 2.23
C THR A 623 -36.04 -16.83 2.43
N SER A 624 -36.82 -17.84 2.84
CA SER A 624 -36.32 -19.21 3.04
C SER A 624 -35.88 -19.89 1.74
N GLN A 625 -36.27 -19.35 0.59
CA GLN A 625 -35.83 -19.73 -0.75
C GLN A 625 -35.50 -18.47 -1.56
N PRO A 626 -34.23 -18.03 -1.60
CA PRO A 626 -33.84 -16.86 -2.35
C PRO A 626 -33.98 -17.12 -3.86
N SER A 627 -34.53 -16.15 -4.59
CA SER A 627 -34.51 -16.13 -6.06
C SER A 627 -34.22 -14.71 -6.56
N HIS A 628 -33.87 -14.58 -7.84
CA HIS A 628 -33.59 -13.28 -8.45
C HIS A 628 -34.79 -12.32 -8.43
N PHE A 629 -36.03 -12.84 -8.30
CA PHE A 629 -37.23 -12.01 -8.14
C PHE A 629 -37.41 -11.49 -6.71
N THR A 630 -37.04 -12.30 -5.71
CA THR A 630 -37.34 -12.02 -4.30
C THR A 630 -36.17 -11.39 -3.55
N SER A 631 -34.94 -11.61 -3.99
CA SER A 631 -33.72 -11.27 -3.23
C SER A 631 -33.04 -9.98 -3.69
N ILE A 632 -33.30 -9.54 -4.93
CA ILE A 632 -32.66 -8.35 -5.52
C ILE A 632 -33.54 -7.13 -5.34
N ASP A 633 -32.94 -6.03 -4.86
CA ASP A 633 -33.53 -4.70 -4.93
C ASP A 633 -33.15 -4.03 -6.25
N ASN A 634 -34.00 -4.21 -7.27
CA ASN A 634 -33.74 -3.69 -8.60
C ASN A 634 -33.69 -2.15 -8.66
N ASN A 635 -34.29 -1.43 -7.71
CA ASN A 635 -34.26 0.04 -7.71
C ASN A 635 -32.88 0.60 -7.33
N HIS A 636 -32.09 -0.20 -6.60
CA HIS A 636 -30.75 0.16 -6.15
C HIS A 636 -29.68 -0.76 -6.75
N SER A 637 -29.96 -1.36 -7.92
CA SER A 637 -29.03 -2.27 -8.60
C SER A 637 -28.62 -1.73 -9.97
N PRO A 638 -27.67 -0.79 -10.04
CA PRO A 638 -27.27 -0.15 -11.30
C PRO A 638 -26.61 -1.15 -12.26
N VAL A 639 -26.89 -0.99 -13.55
CA VAL A 639 -26.22 -1.72 -14.62
C VAL A 639 -24.97 -0.93 -15.01
N ILE A 640 -23.80 -1.54 -14.82
CA ILE A 640 -22.50 -0.91 -15.12
C ILE A 640 -22.22 -0.99 -16.62
N GLY A 641 -22.48 -2.14 -17.22
CA GLY A 641 -22.36 -2.34 -18.67
C GLY A 641 -23.16 -3.53 -19.16
N LYS A 642 -23.55 -3.50 -20.44
CA LYS A 642 -24.24 -4.62 -21.10
C LYS A 642 -23.98 -4.59 -22.59
N LEU A 643 -23.97 -5.76 -23.22
CA LEU A 643 -23.72 -5.92 -24.65
C LEU A 643 -24.67 -5.10 -25.55
N ALA A 644 -25.94 -4.96 -25.16
CA ALA A 644 -26.92 -4.14 -25.89
C ALA A 644 -26.56 -2.64 -25.96
N ALA A 645 -25.69 -2.16 -25.08
CA ALA A 645 -25.16 -0.80 -25.09
C ALA A 645 -23.94 -0.63 -26.01
N LEU A 646 -23.53 -1.70 -26.72
CA LEU A 646 -22.45 -1.69 -27.71
C LEU A 646 -22.97 -2.04 -29.11
N ARG A 647 -23.95 -2.95 -29.21
CA ARG A 647 -24.53 -3.36 -30.50
C ARG A 647 -25.42 -2.29 -31.10
N GLN A 648 -25.14 -1.91 -32.34
CA GLN A 648 -26.04 -1.05 -33.11
C GLN A 648 -27.35 -1.79 -33.42
N SER A 649 -28.45 -1.05 -33.38
CA SER A 649 -29.80 -1.50 -33.69
C SER A 649 -30.40 -0.57 -34.76
N PRO A 650 -31.18 -1.10 -35.73
CA PRO A 650 -31.94 -0.28 -36.67
C PRO A 650 -32.94 0.68 -36.00
N LEU A 651 -33.23 0.48 -34.71
CA LEU A 651 -34.13 1.32 -33.90
C LEU A 651 -33.41 2.40 -33.08
N ASP A 652 -32.07 2.48 -33.15
CA ASP A 652 -31.31 3.48 -32.42
C ASP A 652 -31.58 4.89 -32.97
N SER A 653 -31.72 5.88 -32.08
CA SER A 653 -31.62 7.29 -32.47
C SER A 653 -30.18 7.63 -32.86
N GLU A 654 -29.97 8.75 -33.55
CA GLU A 654 -28.61 9.24 -33.86
C GLU A 654 -27.77 9.41 -32.59
N GLU A 655 -28.36 9.92 -31.51
CA GLU A 655 -27.70 10.08 -30.20
C GLU A 655 -27.28 8.73 -29.60
N MET A 656 -28.17 7.73 -29.63
CA MET A 656 -27.85 6.38 -29.13
C MET A 656 -26.75 5.71 -29.96
N ALA A 657 -26.75 5.91 -31.28
CA ALA A 657 -25.71 5.40 -32.16
C ALA A 657 -24.34 6.07 -31.88
N GLU A 658 -24.35 7.36 -31.58
CA GLU A 658 -23.16 8.12 -31.18
C GLU A 658 -22.57 7.61 -29.86
N GLU A 659 -23.38 7.45 -28.82
CA GLU A 659 -22.94 6.93 -27.52
C GLU A 659 -22.31 5.54 -27.64
N LYS A 660 -22.94 4.67 -28.44
CA LYS A 660 -22.42 3.32 -28.73
C LYS A 660 -21.06 3.39 -29.41
N ARG A 661 -20.90 4.30 -30.39
CA ARG A 661 -19.63 4.50 -31.08
C ARG A 661 -18.52 5.00 -30.15
N MET A 662 -18.80 5.98 -29.30
CA MET A 662 -17.85 6.48 -28.30
C MET A 662 -17.40 5.37 -27.34
N LYS A 663 -18.34 4.52 -26.88
CA LYS A 663 -18.01 3.36 -26.03
C LYS A 663 -17.13 2.34 -26.74
N LEU A 664 -17.42 2.04 -28.00
CA LEU A 664 -16.58 1.14 -28.81
C LEU A 664 -15.18 1.71 -29.06
N GLU A 665 -15.06 3.02 -29.31
CA GLU A 665 -13.77 3.71 -29.42
C GLU A 665 -12.99 3.66 -28.10
N GLN A 666 -13.65 3.90 -26.97
CA GLN A 666 -13.04 3.78 -25.65
C GLN A 666 -12.53 2.36 -25.40
N LEU A 667 -13.38 1.34 -25.59
CA LEU A 667 -13.01 -0.07 -25.44
C LEU A 667 -11.87 -0.49 -26.38
N SER A 668 -11.80 0.11 -27.58
CA SER A 668 -10.71 -0.15 -28.52
C SER A 668 -9.40 0.48 -28.05
N ARG A 669 -9.45 1.65 -27.41
CA ARG A 669 -8.28 2.33 -26.84
C ARG A 669 -7.76 1.65 -25.58
N THR A 670 -8.66 1.24 -24.68
CA THR A 670 -8.29 0.63 -23.40
C THR A 670 -8.10 -0.87 -23.49
N GLN A 671 -8.61 -1.51 -24.56
CA GLN A 671 -8.66 -2.97 -24.75
C GLN A 671 -9.42 -3.73 -23.65
N CYS A 672 -10.05 -3.03 -22.70
CA CYS A 672 -10.85 -3.56 -21.61
C CYS A 672 -12.00 -2.60 -21.25
N ALA A 673 -13.09 -3.16 -20.71
CA ALA A 673 -14.10 -2.38 -20.00
C ALA A 673 -13.58 -2.05 -18.59
N VAL A 674 -13.60 -0.78 -18.19
CA VAL A 674 -13.02 -0.33 -16.92
C VAL A 674 -14.12 0.13 -15.97
N THR A 675 -14.06 -0.30 -14.71
CA THR A 675 -14.91 0.22 -13.63
C THR A 675 -14.19 0.16 -12.28
N SER A 676 -14.61 0.97 -11.32
CA SER A 676 -14.01 1.03 -9.98
C SER A 676 -15.13 1.09 -8.95
N HIS A 677 -15.00 0.31 -7.88
CA HIS A 677 -15.96 0.19 -6.81
C HIS A 677 -15.29 0.23 -5.42
N CYS A 678 -14.22 1.00 -5.32
CA CYS A 678 -13.53 1.30 -4.08
C CYS A 678 -14.33 2.34 -3.26
N GLY A 679 -13.98 2.53 -1.99
CA GLY A 679 -14.76 3.35 -1.04
C GLY A 679 -15.04 4.80 -1.47
N GLN A 680 -14.21 5.37 -2.34
CA GLN A 680 -14.33 6.75 -2.84
C GLN A 680 -15.15 6.90 -4.14
N ASP A 681 -15.60 5.80 -4.76
CA ASP A 681 -16.25 5.85 -6.08
C ASP A 681 -17.73 6.23 -6.00
N GLU A 682 -18.36 6.52 -7.15
CA GLU A 682 -19.79 6.86 -7.23
C GLU A 682 -20.70 5.71 -6.75
N TYR A 683 -20.26 4.47 -7.01
CA TYR A 683 -20.93 3.24 -6.60
C TYR A 683 -19.95 2.33 -5.84
N PRO A 684 -19.57 2.68 -4.61
CA PRO A 684 -18.63 1.87 -3.83
C PRO A 684 -19.28 0.53 -3.49
N LEU A 685 -18.49 -0.54 -3.46
CA LEU A 685 -19.01 -1.86 -3.15
C LEU A 685 -19.22 -2.01 -1.64
N GLU A 686 -20.47 -2.08 -1.19
CA GLU A 686 -20.78 -2.33 0.22
C GLU A 686 -20.76 -3.83 0.53
N ALA A 687 -19.74 -4.27 1.28
CA ALA A 687 -19.64 -5.65 1.77
C ALA A 687 -20.93 -6.14 2.45
N ASP A 688 -21.28 -7.41 2.25
CA ASP A 688 -22.50 -8.09 2.73
C ASP A 688 -23.85 -7.51 2.25
N LYS A 689 -23.86 -6.38 1.53
CA LYS A 689 -25.06 -5.74 0.99
C LYS A 689 -25.14 -5.80 -0.52
N GLN A 690 -23.99 -5.78 -1.18
CA GLN A 690 -23.91 -5.74 -2.63
C GLN A 690 -22.97 -6.80 -3.17
N THR A 691 -23.25 -7.23 -4.40
CA THR A 691 -22.37 -8.10 -5.19
C THR A 691 -22.28 -7.54 -6.60
N LEU A 692 -21.06 -7.33 -7.10
CA LEU A 692 -20.81 -7.00 -8.49
C LEU A 692 -20.77 -8.30 -9.30
N PHE A 693 -21.77 -8.49 -10.15
CA PHE A 693 -21.80 -9.60 -11.09
C PHE A 693 -21.13 -9.18 -12.39
N VAL A 694 -20.24 -10.03 -12.90
CA VAL A 694 -19.45 -9.75 -14.11
C VAL A 694 -19.51 -10.97 -15.04
N ASN A 695 -20.16 -10.81 -16.19
CA ASN A 695 -20.07 -11.77 -17.29
C ASN A 695 -18.97 -11.30 -18.24
N ALA A 696 -17.86 -12.04 -18.26
CA ALA A 696 -16.67 -11.74 -19.01
C ALA A 696 -16.47 -12.65 -20.24
N ALA A 697 -17.53 -13.34 -20.70
CA ALA A 697 -17.48 -14.19 -21.90
C ALA A 697 -17.05 -13.37 -23.12
N MET A 698 -15.87 -13.67 -23.66
CA MET A 698 -15.33 -12.94 -24.80
C MET A 698 -15.87 -13.50 -26.12
N GLU A 699 -16.03 -12.64 -27.12
CA GLU A 699 -16.46 -13.02 -28.46
C GLU A 699 -15.92 -11.98 -29.44
N SER A 700 -15.38 -12.43 -30.57
CA SER A 700 -14.97 -11.56 -31.68
C SER A 700 -15.97 -11.64 -32.83
N GLY A 701 -16.62 -10.52 -33.16
CA GLY A 701 -17.44 -10.37 -34.36
C GLY A 701 -16.80 -9.45 -35.40
N GLU A 702 -17.40 -9.35 -36.59
CA GLU A 702 -16.91 -8.47 -37.67
C GLU A 702 -16.97 -6.97 -37.28
N ASP A 703 -17.92 -6.57 -36.44
CA ASP A 703 -18.19 -5.15 -36.12
C ASP A 703 -17.81 -4.71 -34.69
N PHE A 704 -17.59 -5.64 -33.76
CA PHE A 704 -17.17 -5.33 -32.38
C PHE A 704 -16.53 -6.55 -31.71
N VAL A 705 -15.74 -6.30 -30.66
CA VAL A 705 -15.09 -7.34 -29.83
C VAL A 705 -15.54 -7.16 -28.40
N GLN A 706 -16.06 -8.23 -27.79
CA GLN A 706 -16.35 -8.26 -26.35
C GLN A 706 -15.00 -8.30 -25.60
N ARG A 707 -14.76 -7.30 -24.74
CA ARG A 707 -13.46 -7.09 -24.09
C ARG A 707 -13.48 -7.63 -22.65
N PRO A 708 -12.30 -7.97 -22.08
CA PRO A 708 -12.20 -8.27 -20.66
C PRO A 708 -12.55 -7.06 -19.79
N TRP A 709 -12.79 -7.32 -18.50
CA TRP A 709 -13.10 -6.29 -17.51
C TRP A 709 -11.88 -6.00 -16.63
N LEU A 710 -11.53 -4.73 -16.47
CA LEU A 710 -10.55 -4.24 -15.51
C LEU A 710 -11.31 -3.55 -14.37
N ILE A 711 -11.20 -4.10 -13.17
CA ILE A 711 -12.04 -3.72 -12.03
C ILE A 711 -11.16 -3.41 -10.82
N ASP A 712 -11.32 -2.23 -10.23
CA ASP A 712 -10.68 -1.86 -8.98
C ASP A 712 -11.67 -2.06 -7.81
N ILE A 713 -11.25 -2.85 -6.81
CA ILE A 713 -12.01 -3.06 -5.56
C ILE A 713 -11.11 -2.95 -4.34
N ASP A 714 -11.71 -2.69 -3.18
CA ASP A 714 -11.01 -2.80 -1.91
C ASP A 714 -11.08 -4.26 -1.38
N LEU A 715 -9.92 -4.81 -1.01
CA LEU A 715 -9.79 -6.11 -0.36
C LEU A 715 -9.12 -5.98 1.01
N PRO A 716 -9.48 -6.85 1.98
CA PRO A 716 -8.88 -6.82 3.30
C PRO A 716 -7.37 -7.09 3.23
N ILE A 717 -6.56 -6.36 4.01
CA ILE A 717 -5.11 -6.63 4.13
C ILE A 717 -4.86 -7.92 4.92
N ALA A 718 -3.90 -8.73 4.49
CA ALA A 718 -3.57 -10.00 5.11
C ALA A 718 -3.16 -9.83 6.59
N ASN A 719 -3.87 -10.50 7.50
CA ASN A 719 -3.51 -10.53 8.92
C ASN A 719 -2.28 -11.43 9.13
N GLY A 720 -1.10 -10.81 9.28
CA GLY A 720 0.12 -11.54 9.68
C GLY A 720 0.12 -11.91 11.17
N ILE A 721 -0.18 -13.17 11.47
CA ILE A 721 0.52 -13.96 12.49
C ILE A 721 1.03 -15.20 11.75
N PRO A 722 2.30 -15.63 11.88
CA PRO A 722 2.77 -16.82 11.18
C PRO A 722 1.93 -18.04 11.58
N GLU A 723 1.47 -18.80 10.59
CA GLU A 723 0.92 -20.13 10.81
C GLU A 723 1.90 -20.95 11.64
N GLN A 724 1.41 -21.51 12.74
CA GLN A 724 2.09 -22.60 13.42
C GLN A 724 2.25 -23.72 12.39
N VAL A 725 3.48 -23.99 11.99
CA VAL A 725 3.83 -25.17 11.20
C VAL A 725 3.24 -26.38 11.89
N GLY A 726 2.25 -26.98 11.24
CA GLY A 726 1.55 -28.16 11.73
C GLY A 726 2.52 -29.23 12.18
N GLU A 727 2.22 -29.78 13.35
CA GLU A 727 2.84 -30.97 13.90
C GLU A 727 2.90 -32.05 12.82
N ARG A 728 4.10 -32.31 12.30
CA ARG A 728 4.37 -33.57 11.60
C ARG A 728 4.25 -34.68 12.63
N GLY A 729 3.15 -35.42 12.54
CA GLY A 729 2.94 -36.66 13.26
C GLY A 729 4.17 -37.57 13.12
N ARG A 730 4.71 -37.96 14.27
CA ARG A 730 5.61 -39.10 14.40
C ARG A 730 4.75 -40.32 14.70
N GLU A 731 4.47 -41.10 13.67
CA GLU A 731 4.32 -42.56 13.73
C GLU A 731 5.05 -43.08 12.48
N THR A 732 6.32 -43.47 12.59
CA THR A 732 6.75 -44.83 12.98
C THR A 732 8.24 -44.83 13.28
#